data_AF-A0A848GWS4-F1
#
_entry.id   AF-A0A848GWS4-F1
#
_cell.length_a   1.000
_cell.length_b   1.000
_cell.length_c   1.000
_cell.angle_alpha   90.00
_cell.angle_beta   90.00
_cell.angle_gamma   90.00
#
_symmetry.space_group_name_H-M   'P 1'
#
loop_
_entity.id
_entity.type
_entity.pdbx_description
1 polymer ?
#
loop_
_entity_poly.entity_id
_entity_poly.type
_entity_poly.pdbx_seq_one_letter_code
_entity_poly.pdbx_strand_id
1 'polypeptide(L)'
;MHAASPRFSAFLRAALLPLACVAMLALSLAWAQWLTHDTQRWPGQRLTRALALVAPSADTPLPGAGAAWQPVTLPDNWKLTRPEGAASVWYRVPLDPRGIDAPAVLIPRLATNGRVLLNGSLLWDAQPASGAARSWNAPLLLDLPVALLRESGNELQLQVSGPARYRAGLSHVQLASSEQLAPIARSRQFWQHDGAMVASAVSAVAGLLMLLMWWATQRRDAMYLFFGLAILVWAARNSNIFLDTLPLTLDQWAVLVFLGHTWFNTLFGLFVLRFSGLRWRWVERAVWTYAVLNTLVVASGSMSNIGQAMAIMTVPATALFLLLIALLLRKGWRERSVESALMAASTITYVVLSLRDAMLLSSKLPYDCYYVSHYTGVLMLVCIVWSLVSRLMTALREVELLNVDLEHRVDERTQELQTAIAAKSRFLAAASHDLRQPVAAIGLLVGLLRERGTAQSPGAMVDRIDDAVASLEALLKGLLDLSRLESGTMKPRLEHVALQPLFDAVSAHERALAQDQGLQLRWRPTKLAVHTDPVLLEQMLRNLVSNGLRHSKRGGVLVTARRRAHNRVLLQVWDTGYGIPADQQAAVFEEFVQLDNPARERARGLGLGLAIVKRCAQALECGLRLQSRPGRGSCFSLDLPGARVPQAEAPSAATRREPLAGWHVIVVEDDPAVREAMRLRITHWGAEVTEFDGLAGLQQALDAGHLAGADLVVSDNRLAGGGAAQVVQMVRRRLGAVPALVVTGDTSPQVISTLAASGLPVLHKPFRTEQLLSAIAAAAAAPAA
;
A
#
# COMPACT_ATOMS: atom_id res chain seq x y z
N MET A 1 18.17 -23.64 27.67
CA MET A 1 17.76 -24.50 26.53
C MET A 1 18.30 -23.89 25.25
N HIS A 2 19.24 -24.57 24.60
CA HIS A 2 20.02 -24.03 23.49
C HIS A 2 19.16 -23.68 22.27
N ALA A 3 19.39 -22.48 21.74
CA ALA A 3 18.90 -22.06 20.43
C ALA A 3 19.52 -22.96 19.36
N ALA A 4 18.74 -23.94 18.90
CA ALA A 4 19.09 -24.74 17.73
C ALA A 4 19.41 -23.82 16.55
N SER A 5 20.55 -24.06 15.89
CA SER A 5 20.94 -23.29 14.71
C SER A 5 19.80 -23.28 13.67
N PRO A 6 19.59 -22.18 12.92
CA PRO A 6 18.53 -22.11 11.91
C PRO A 6 18.61 -23.26 10.90
N ARG A 7 19.82 -23.79 10.62
CA ARG A 7 20.06 -24.99 9.81
C ARG A 7 19.57 -26.28 10.48
N PHE A 8 19.80 -26.46 11.78
CA PHE A 8 19.27 -27.62 12.53
C PHE A 8 17.75 -27.57 12.64
N SER A 9 17.17 -26.39 12.86
CA SER A 9 15.71 -26.21 12.87
C SER A 9 15.08 -26.47 11.50
N ALA A 10 15.77 -26.10 10.41
CA ALA A 10 15.33 -26.36 9.05
C ALA A 10 15.48 -27.85 8.67
N PHE A 11 16.54 -28.51 9.12
CA PHE A 11 16.75 -29.94 8.94
C PHE A 11 15.71 -30.76 9.72
N LEU A 12 15.45 -30.43 10.99
CA LEU A 12 14.40 -31.08 11.78
C LEU A 12 13.03 -30.93 11.08
N ARG A 13 12.66 -29.72 10.64
CA ARG A 13 11.39 -29.50 9.93
C ARG A 13 11.31 -30.24 8.58
N ALA A 14 12.44 -30.34 7.86
CA ALA A 14 12.52 -31.07 6.60
C ALA A 14 12.40 -32.60 6.78
N ALA A 15 12.91 -33.14 7.88
CA ALA A 15 12.77 -34.56 8.23
C ALA A 15 11.40 -34.90 8.84
N LEU A 16 10.81 -33.96 9.58
CA LEU A 16 9.50 -34.14 10.24
C LEU A 16 8.33 -34.21 9.25
N LEU A 17 8.40 -33.54 8.10
CA LEU A 17 7.33 -33.55 7.11
C LEU A 17 7.06 -34.93 6.50
N PRO A 18 8.07 -35.65 5.95
CA PRO A 18 7.87 -37.02 5.48
C PRO A 18 7.53 -37.98 6.62
N LEU A 19 8.10 -37.80 7.82
CA LEU A 19 7.76 -38.63 8.99
C LEU A 19 6.29 -38.45 9.41
N ALA A 20 5.76 -37.23 9.37
CA ALA A 20 4.37 -36.93 9.65
C ALA A 20 3.43 -37.50 8.57
N CYS A 21 3.84 -37.48 7.30
CA CYS A 21 3.09 -38.13 6.22
C CYS A 21 3.04 -39.66 6.40
N VAL A 22 4.16 -40.29 6.79
CA VAL A 22 4.22 -41.73 7.09
C VAL A 22 3.41 -42.07 8.35
N ALA A 23 3.45 -41.23 9.38
CA ALA A 23 2.63 -41.41 10.58
C ALA A 23 1.13 -41.28 10.27
N MET A 24 0.72 -40.33 9.43
CA MET A 24 -0.67 -40.22 8.98
C MET A 24 -1.10 -41.40 8.10
N LEU A 25 -0.21 -41.93 7.26
CA LEU A 25 -0.46 -43.17 6.52
C LEU A 25 -0.74 -44.34 7.48
N ALA A 26 0.12 -44.52 8.49
CA ALA A 26 -0.06 -45.56 9.49
C ALA A 26 -1.34 -45.38 10.31
N LEU A 27 -1.64 -44.14 10.74
CA LEU A 27 -2.85 -43.80 11.49
C LEU A 27 -4.13 -44.00 10.67
N SER A 28 -4.14 -43.64 9.40
CA SER A 28 -5.30 -43.83 8.52
C SER A 28 -5.59 -45.32 8.26
N LEU A 29 -4.55 -46.12 8.05
CA LEU A 29 -4.66 -47.58 7.94
C LEU A 29 -5.13 -48.20 9.25
N ALA A 30 -4.56 -47.79 10.39
CA ALA A 30 -4.94 -48.27 11.71
C ALA A 30 -6.40 -47.89 12.05
N TRP A 31 -6.83 -46.67 11.74
CA TRP A 31 -8.21 -46.21 11.93
C TRP A 31 -9.18 -46.99 11.06
N ALA A 32 -8.86 -47.19 9.78
CA ALA A 32 -9.70 -47.97 8.86
C ALA A 32 -9.77 -49.45 9.25
N GLN A 33 -8.68 -50.03 9.76
CA GLN A 33 -8.68 -51.38 10.31
C GLN A 33 -9.50 -51.47 11.61
N TRP A 34 -9.31 -50.52 12.54
CA TRP A 34 -10.06 -50.46 13.79
C TRP A 34 -11.57 -50.40 13.56
N LEU A 35 -12.02 -49.56 12.62
CA LEU A 35 -13.43 -49.45 12.26
C LEU A 35 -14.02 -50.77 11.73
N THR A 36 -13.21 -51.64 11.10
CA THR A 36 -13.75 -52.72 10.26
C THR A 36 -13.38 -54.15 10.65
N HIS A 37 -12.52 -54.36 11.66
CA HIS A 37 -11.94 -55.68 11.96
C HIS A 37 -12.36 -56.31 13.30
N ASP A 38 -13.42 -55.83 13.94
CA ASP A 38 -13.76 -56.26 15.31
C ASP A 38 -14.77 -57.42 15.42
N THR A 39 -15.27 -57.97 14.30
CA THR A 39 -16.35 -58.97 14.34
C THR A 39 -15.98 -60.30 15.00
N GLN A 40 -14.68 -60.61 15.10
CA GLN A 40 -14.20 -61.82 15.80
C GLN A 40 -14.22 -61.71 17.32
N ARG A 41 -14.25 -60.49 17.87
CA ARG A 41 -14.24 -60.23 19.32
C ARG A 41 -15.62 -59.95 19.89
N TRP A 42 -16.66 -60.08 19.06
CA TRP A 42 -18.03 -59.82 19.48
C TRP A 42 -18.51 -60.88 20.49
N PRO A 43 -19.28 -60.48 21.51
CA PRO A 43 -19.77 -61.38 22.54
C PRO A 43 -20.77 -62.40 21.97
N GLY A 44 -20.86 -63.56 22.62
CA GLY A 44 -21.81 -64.61 22.26
C GLY A 44 -21.32 -65.58 21.18
N GLN A 45 -22.26 -66.34 20.63
CA GLN A 45 -22.00 -67.41 19.67
C GLN A 45 -21.97 -66.87 18.24
N ARG A 46 -20.86 -67.15 17.53
CA ARG A 46 -20.73 -66.85 16.10
C ARG A 46 -21.16 -68.05 15.26
N LEU A 47 -22.25 -67.91 14.53
CA LEU A 47 -22.81 -68.95 13.69
C LEU A 47 -22.21 -68.87 12.29
N THR A 48 -21.48 -69.91 11.91
CA THR A 48 -20.74 -70.01 10.64
C THR A 48 -21.28 -71.09 9.70
N ARG A 49 -22.22 -71.92 10.14
CA ARG A 49 -22.83 -72.99 9.33
C ARG A 49 -24.27 -72.64 9.04
N ALA A 50 -24.67 -72.79 7.78
CA ALA A 50 -26.04 -72.61 7.34
C ALA A 50 -26.39 -73.64 6.26
N LEU A 51 -27.67 -73.80 5.98
CA LEU A 51 -28.16 -74.45 4.77
C LEU A 51 -28.68 -73.37 3.82
N ALA A 52 -28.43 -73.50 2.53
CA ALA A 52 -28.88 -72.57 1.50
C ALA A 52 -29.73 -73.28 0.44
N LEU A 53 -30.76 -72.59 -0.07
CA LEU A 53 -31.57 -73.00 -1.20
C LEU A 53 -31.75 -71.81 -2.14
N VAL A 54 -31.36 -71.97 -3.41
CA VAL A 54 -31.57 -70.93 -4.43
C VAL A 54 -33.08 -70.81 -4.72
N ALA A 55 -33.59 -69.58 -4.68
CA ALA A 55 -34.98 -69.27 -4.98
C ALA A 55 -35.09 -68.58 -6.36
N PRO A 56 -36.11 -68.91 -7.16
CA PRO A 56 -36.31 -68.32 -8.49
C PRO A 56 -36.66 -66.82 -8.43
N SER A 57 -37.30 -66.35 -7.35
CA SER A 57 -37.66 -64.94 -7.18
C SER A 57 -37.62 -64.49 -5.71
N ALA A 58 -37.68 -63.17 -5.48
CA ALA A 58 -37.85 -62.61 -4.14
C ALA A 58 -39.21 -63.01 -3.52
N ASP A 59 -40.26 -63.15 -4.32
CA ASP A 59 -41.60 -63.52 -3.84
C ASP A 59 -41.73 -65.02 -3.49
N THR A 60 -40.68 -65.81 -3.68
CA THR A 60 -40.72 -67.26 -3.40
C THR A 60 -40.96 -67.50 -1.90
N PRO A 61 -42.05 -68.20 -1.51
CA PRO A 61 -42.36 -68.47 -0.10
C PRO A 61 -41.33 -69.40 0.55
N LEU A 62 -41.38 -69.53 1.88
CA LEU A 62 -40.48 -70.41 2.62
C LEU A 62 -40.61 -71.86 2.10
N PRO A 63 -39.53 -72.48 1.61
CA PRO A 63 -39.55 -73.84 1.11
C PRO A 63 -39.89 -74.87 2.20
N GLY A 64 -40.71 -75.87 1.87
CA GLY A 64 -41.09 -76.95 2.77
C GLY A 64 -39.94 -77.89 3.15
N ALA A 65 -40.21 -78.86 4.03
CA ALA A 65 -39.20 -79.78 4.57
C ALA A 65 -38.52 -80.68 3.52
N GLY A 66 -39.17 -80.94 2.38
CA GLY A 66 -38.64 -81.78 1.28
C GLY A 66 -37.75 -81.05 0.25
N ALA A 67 -37.45 -79.76 0.44
CA ALA A 67 -36.60 -79.00 -0.47
C ALA A 67 -35.12 -79.41 -0.37
N ALA A 68 -34.39 -79.35 -1.49
CA ALA A 68 -32.99 -79.77 -1.58
C ALA A 68 -32.00 -78.71 -1.02
N TRP A 69 -31.99 -78.54 0.30
CA TRP A 69 -31.10 -77.64 1.01
C TRP A 69 -29.63 -78.07 0.92
N GLN A 70 -28.73 -77.14 0.58
CA GLN A 70 -27.28 -77.41 0.48
C GLN A 70 -26.51 -76.77 1.63
N PRO A 71 -25.56 -77.48 2.28
CA PRO A 71 -24.74 -76.90 3.33
C PRO A 71 -23.81 -75.81 2.79
N VAL A 72 -23.72 -74.69 3.51
CA VAL A 72 -22.86 -73.56 3.18
C VAL A 72 -22.17 -73.00 4.43
N THR A 73 -20.99 -72.42 4.24
CA THR A 73 -20.24 -71.73 5.30
C THR A 73 -20.46 -70.23 5.18
N LEU A 74 -20.79 -69.57 6.30
CA LEU A 74 -20.92 -68.13 6.40
C LEU A 74 -19.56 -67.50 6.77
N PRO A 75 -19.19 -66.34 6.18
CA PRO A 75 -19.99 -65.55 5.24
C PRO A 75 -20.04 -66.18 3.83
N ASP A 76 -21.23 -66.19 3.24
CA ASP A 76 -21.49 -66.69 1.88
C ASP A 76 -21.53 -65.51 0.90
N ASN A 77 -20.44 -65.32 0.14
CA ASN A 77 -20.30 -64.24 -0.83
C ASN A 77 -20.63 -64.73 -2.24
N TRP A 78 -21.79 -64.36 -2.79
CA TRP A 78 -22.27 -64.87 -4.09
C TRP A 78 -21.35 -64.50 -5.25
N LYS A 79 -20.56 -63.43 -5.12
CA LYS A 79 -19.55 -63.09 -6.13
C LYS A 79 -18.51 -64.21 -6.34
N LEU A 80 -18.25 -65.00 -5.30
CA LEU A 80 -17.31 -66.12 -5.31
C LEU A 80 -18.02 -67.47 -5.43
N THR A 81 -19.14 -67.64 -4.71
CA THR A 81 -19.83 -68.94 -4.60
C THR A 81 -20.87 -69.15 -5.69
N ARG A 82 -21.44 -68.08 -6.27
CA ARG A 82 -22.54 -68.15 -7.25
C ARG A 82 -22.44 -67.04 -8.33
N PRO A 83 -21.35 -67.03 -9.13
CA PRO A 83 -21.09 -65.97 -10.11
C PRO A 83 -22.15 -65.89 -11.23
N GLU A 84 -22.85 -66.99 -11.53
CA GLU A 84 -23.88 -67.08 -12.59
C GLU A 84 -25.26 -66.51 -12.19
N GLY A 85 -25.39 -65.89 -11.01
CA GLY A 85 -26.52 -65.00 -10.71
C GLY A 85 -27.71 -65.67 -10.03
N ALA A 86 -27.53 -66.19 -8.81
CA ALA A 86 -28.67 -66.39 -7.92
C ALA A 86 -29.34 -65.03 -7.64
N ALA A 87 -30.59 -64.86 -8.06
CA ALA A 87 -31.35 -63.63 -7.82
C ALA A 87 -31.85 -63.53 -6.36
N SER A 88 -32.16 -64.69 -5.76
CA SER A 88 -32.64 -64.83 -4.40
C SER A 88 -32.18 -66.16 -3.80
N VAL A 89 -31.86 -66.19 -2.51
CA VAL A 89 -31.44 -67.39 -1.78
C VAL A 89 -32.07 -67.39 -0.39
N TRP A 90 -32.65 -68.53 -0.03
CA TRP A 90 -33.09 -68.83 1.32
C TRP A 90 -31.95 -69.48 2.11
N TYR A 91 -31.80 -69.08 3.37
CA TYR A 91 -30.85 -69.64 4.34
C TYR A 91 -31.60 -70.19 5.54
N ARG A 92 -31.17 -71.34 6.07
CA ARG A 92 -31.53 -71.83 7.41
C ARG A 92 -30.30 -71.86 8.29
N VAL A 93 -30.34 -71.11 9.38
CA VAL A 93 -29.25 -71.02 10.35
C VAL A 93 -29.75 -71.62 11.67
N PRO A 94 -29.17 -72.73 12.15
CA PRO A 94 -29.56 -73.32 13.42
C PRO A 94 -29.20 -72.38 14.57
N LEU A 95 -30.10 -72.24 15.55
CA LEU A 95 -29.96 -71.39 16.72
C LEU A 95 -30.02 -72.23 18.01
N ASP A 96 -29.14 -71.92 18.97
CA ASP A 96 -29.24 -72.44 20.34
C ASP A 96 -29.21 -71.28 21.35
N PRO A 97 -30.37 -70.70 21.69
CA PRO A 97 -30.44 -69.55 22.60
C PRO A 97 -30.41 -69.93 24.09
N ARG A 98 -30.15 -71.20 24.44
CA ARG A 98 -30.21 -71.66 25.83
C ARG A 98 -29.20 -70.94 26.72
N GLY A 99 -29.67 -70.47 27.88
CA GLY A 99 -28.84 -69.75 28.85
C GLY A 99 -28.53 -68.29 28.50
N ILE A 100 -29.14 -67.74 27.44
CA ILE A 100 -29.01 -66.34 27.07
C ILE A 100 -30.26 -65.58 27.55
N ASP A 101 -30.08 -64.59 28.42
CA ASP A 101 -31.16 -63.68 28.81
C ASP A 101 -31.45 -62.68 27.68
N ALA A 102 -32.74 -62.45 27.38
CA ALA A 102 -33.22 -61.66 26.24
C ALA A 102 -32.42 -61.93 24.94
N PRO A 103 -32.53 -63.15 24.35
CA PRO A 103 -31.69 -63.56 23.23
C PRO A 103 -31.97 -62.70 21.99
N ALA A 104 -30.90 -62.25 21.33
CA ALA A 104 -30.96 -61.44 20.13
C ALA A 104 -29.95 -61.91 19.10
N VAL A 105 -30.25 -61.60 17.84
CA VAL A 105 -29.40 -61.93 16.70
C VAL A 105 -28.95 -60.65 16.01
N LEU A 106 -27.63 -60.51 15.81
CA LEU A 106 -27.03 -59.46 15.00
C LEU A 106 -26.47 -60.06 13.70
N ILE A 107 -26.94 -59.54 12.58
CA ILE A 107 -26.41 -59.84 11.25
C ILE A 107 -25.62 -58.60 10.80
N PRO A 108 -24.26 -58.64 10.79
CA PRO A 108 -23.40 -57.49 10.50
C PRO A 108 -23.62 -56.88 9.12
N ARG A 109 -24.09 -57.69 8.17
CA ARG A 109 -24.32 -57.31 6.78
C ARG A 109 -25.44 -58.18 6.21
N LEU A 110 -26.63 -57.60 6.08
CA LEU A 110 -27.77 -58.17 5.39
C LEU A 110 -28.23 -57.22 4.28
N ALA A 111 -28.67 -57.78 3.14
CA ALA A 111 -29.32 -56.96 2.12
C ALA A 111 -30.63 -56.40 2.68
N THR A 112 -30.92 -55.11 2.40
CA THR A 112 -32.16 -54.44 2.81
C THR A 112 -33.41 -55.03 2.14
N ASN A 113 -33.24 -55.89 1.13
CA ASN A 113 -34.33 -56.57 0.45
C ASN A 113 -34.29 -58.04 0.85
N GLY A 114 -35.01 -58.37 1.92
CA GLY A 114 -35.01 -59.70 2.48
C GLY A 114 -36.11 -59.92 3.50
N ARG A 115 -36.16 -61.15 4.00
CA ARG A 115 -37.07 -61.56 5.07
C ARG A 115 -36.30 -62.34 6.12
N VAL A 116 -36.67 -62.17 7.38
CA VAL A 116 -36.16 -62.98 8.48
C VAL A 116 -37.33 -63.58 9.24
N LEU A 117 -37.33 -64.90 9.35
CA LEU A 117 -38.32 -65.68 10.06
C LEU A 117 -37.62 -66.48 11.16
N LEU A 118 -38.30 -66.65 12.30
CA LEU A 118 -37.90 -67.53 13.38
C LEU A 118 -38.90 -68.67 13.46
N ASN A 119 -38.44 -69.91 13.26
CA ASN A 119 -39.29 -71.10 13.30
C ASN A 119 -40.53 -71.00 12.38
N GLY A 120 -40.44 -70.28 11.26
CA GLY A 120 -41.53 -70.02 10.32
C GLY A 120 -42.40 -68.79 10.63
N SER A 121 -42.17 -68.09 11.75
CA SER A 121 -42.86 -66.85 12.11
C SER A 121 -42.06 -65.63 11.66
N LEU A 122 -42.73 -64.64 11.06
CA LEU A 122 -42.07 -63.45 10.52
C LEU A 122 -41.54 -62.53 11.63
N LEU A 123 -40.24 -62.19 11.58
CA LEU A 123 -39.61 -61.21 12.47
C LEU A 123 -39.31 -59.89 11.76
N TRP A 124 -38.91 -59.95 10.49
CA TRP A 124 -38.55 -58.78 9.70
C TRP A 124 -38.87 -59.02 8.23
N ASP A 125 -39.50 -58.04 7.58
CA ASP A 125 -39.75 -58.02 6.14
C ASP A 125 -39.44 -56.62 5.61
N ALA A 126 -38.55 -56.56 4.64
CA ALA A 126 -38.25 -55.33 3.91
C ALA A 126 -38.27 -55.57 2.40
N GLN A 127 -39.06 -56.54 1.93
CA GLN A 127 -39.24 -56.71 0.50
C GLN A 127 -39.94 -55.51 -0.12
N PRO A 128 -39.43 -55.01 -1.25
CA PRO A 128 -40.04 -53.86 -1.90
C PRO A 128 -41.33 -54.22 -2.63
N ALA A 129 -42.31 -53.31 -2.59
CA ALA A 129 -43.60 -53.45 -3.26
C ALA A 129 -43.52 -53.47 -4.81
N SER A 130 -42.36 -53.13 -5.39
CA SER A 130 -42.11 -53.18 -6.83
C SER A 130 -40.67 -53.61 -7.12
N GLY A 131 -40.47 -54.42 -8.16
CA GLY A 131 -39.17 -55.00 -8.54
C GLY A 131 -38.05 -54.01 -8.91
N ALA A 132 -38.26 -52.72 -8.67
CA ALA A 132 -37.29 -51.65 -8.87
C ALA A 132 -36.51 -51.26 -7.60
N ALA A 133 -36.89 -51.73 -6.41
CA ALA A 133 -36.22 -51.22 -5.22
C ALA A 133 -34.81 -51.77 -5.06
N ARG A 134 -33.92 -50.81 -4.86
CA ARG A 134 -32.54 -50.95 -4.50
C ARG A 134 -32.34 -51.84 -3.27
N SER A 135 -31.34 -52.72 -3.31
CA SER A 135 -30.82 -53.39 -2.11
C SER A 135 -29.51 -52.73 -1.69
N TRP A 136 -29.44 -52.24 -0.46
CA TRP A 136 -28.20 -51.86 0.20
C TRP A 136 -27.85 -52.91 1.26
N ASN A 137 -26.65 -52.83 1.85
CA ASN A 137 -26.31 -53.70 2.97
C ASN A 137 -26.32 -52.87 4.26
N ALA A 138 -27.01 -53.35 5.29
CA ALA A 138 -27.06 -52.74 6.61
C ALA A 138 -26.89 -53.81 7.72
N PRO A 139 -26.39 -53.43 8.90
CA PRO A 139 -26.47 -54.30 10.06
C PRO A 139 -27.93 -54.43 10.53
N LEU A 140 -28.37 -55.64 10.85
CA LEU A 140 -29.72 -55.90 11.36
C LEU A 140 -29.63 -56.56 12.73
N LEU A 141 -30.17 -55.90 13.75
CA LEU A 141 -30.36 -56.45 15.09
C LEU A 141 -31.82 -56.85 15.26
N LEU A 142 -32.08 -58.09 15.69
CA LEU A 142 -33.41 -58.60 15.97
C LEU A 142 -33.44 -59.25 17.35
N ASP A 143 -34.33 -58.78 18.21
CA ASP A 143 -34.64 -59.47 19.45
C ASP A 143 -35.47 -60.72 19.12
N LEU A 144 -35.13 -61.87 19.71
CA LEU A 144 -35.85 -63.12 19.49
C LEU A 144 -36.99 -63.21 20.51
N PRO A 145 -38.27 -63.16 20.09
CA PRO A 145 -39.39 -63.26 21.02
C PRO A 145 -39.39 -64.62 21.70
N VAL A 146 -39.34 -64.63 23.04
CA VAL A 146 -39.29 -65.87 23.85
C VAL A 146 -40.47 -66.79 23.53
N ALA A 147 -41.64 -66.22 23.20
CA ALA A 147 -42.84 -66.97 22.83
C ALA A 147 -42.71 -67.81 21.54
N LEU A 148 -41.77 -67.46 20.66
CA LEU A 148 -41.53 -68.17 19.39
C LEU A 148 -40.39 -69.19 19.49
N LEU A 149 -39.69 -69.24 20.62
CA LEU A 149 -38.59 -70.17 20.86
C LEU A 149 -39.11 -71.54 21.32
N ARG A 150 -38.51 -72.59 20.77
CA ARG A 150 -38.74 -74.00 21.12
C ARG A 150 -37.64 -74.49 22.07
N GLU A 151 -37.89 -75.56 22.81
CA GLU A 151 -36.87 -76.18 23.69
C GLU A 151 -35.64 -76.70 22.92
N SER A 152 -35.82 -77.12 21.66
CA SER A 152 -34.76 -77.56 20.78
C SER A 152 -35.14 -77.35 19.31
N GLY A 153 -34.14 -77.36 18.41
CA GLY A 153 -34.36 -77.25 16.97
C GLY A 153 -34.84 -75.86 16.51
N ASN A 154 -34.43 -74.80 17.18
CA ASN A 154 -34.69 -73.44 16.71
C ASN A 154 -33.87 -73.15 15.45
N GLU A 155 -34.49 -72.50 14.48
CA GLU A 155 -33.81 -72.06 13.26
C GLU A 155 -34.25 -70.66 12.85
N LEU A 156 -33.27 -69.89 12.38
CA LEU A 156 -33.48 -68.62 11.70
C LEU A 156 -33.54 -68.89 10.19
N GLN A 157 -34.66 -68.54 9.56
CA GLN A 157 -34.80 -68.62 8.11
C GLN A 157 -34.66 -67.23 7.50
N LEU A 158 -33.68 -67.03 6.62
CA LEU A 158 -33.40 -65.72 6.01
C LEU A 158 -33.52 -65.80 4.50
N GLN A 159 -34.27 -64.89 3.91
CA GLN A 159 -34.27 -64.69 2.47
C GLN A 159 -33.43 -63.47 2.13
N VAL A 160 -32.45 -63.65 1.27
CA VAL A 160 -31.62 -62.56 0.74
C VAL A 160 -31.89 -62.47 -0.76
N SER A 161 -32.07 -61.27 -1.30
CA SER A 161 -32.20 -61.05 -2.74
C SER A 161 -31.26 -59.95 -3.21
N GLY A 162 -30.57 -60.17 -4.33
CA GLY A 162 -29.66 -59.18 -4.87
C GLY A 162 -28.68 -59.72 -5.91
N PRO A 163 -28.03 -58.84 -6.69
CA PRO A 163 -27.09 -59.24 -7.73
C PRO A 163 -25.74 -59.69 -7.18
N ALA A 164 -25.28 -60.88 -7.58
CA ALA A 164 -23.98 -61.45 -7.20
C ALA A 164 -22.79 -60.52 -7.49
N ARG A 165 -22.82 -59.76 -8.61
CA ARG A 165 -21.77 -58.81 -9.00
C ARG A 165 -21.50 -57.70 -7.97
N TYR A 166 -22.48 -57.37 -7.12
CA TYR A 166 -22.39 -56.38 -6.04
C TYR A 166 -22.19 -57.01 -4.65
N ARG A 167 -21.68 -58.25 -4.58
CA ARG A 167 -21.38 -58.97 -3.34
C ARG A 167 -22.64 -59.21 -2.47
N ALA A 168 -23.76 -59.54 -3.12
CA ALA A 168 -24.93 -60.08 -2.43
C ALA A 168 -24.57 -61.41 -1.70
N GLY A 169 -25.36 -61.75 -0.68
CA GLY A 169 -25.11 -62.91 0.17
C GLY A 169 -25.38 -62.66 1.64
N LEU A 170 -24.94 -63.60 2.49
CA LEU A 170 -25.20 -63.59 3.92
C LEU A 170 -23.89 -63.55 4.71
N SER A 171 -23.77 -62.61 5.63
CA SER A 171 -22.65 -62.57 6.58
C SER A 171 -22.80 -63.61 7.70
N HIS A 172 -21.81 -63.72 8.59
CA HIS A 172 -21.97 -64.54 9.78
C HIS A 172 -23.11 -64.01 10.66
N VAL A 173 -23.74 -64.87 11.44
CA VAL A 173 -24.83 -64.49 12.35
C VAL A 173 -24.32 -64.56 13.78
N GLN A 174 -24.48 -63.48 14.55
CA GLN A 174 -24.04 -63.41 15.95
C GLN A 174 -25.25 -63.56 16.88
N LEU A 175 -25.20 -64.50 17.81
CA LEU A 175 -26.24 -64.77 18.81
C LEU A 175 -25.71 -64.45 20.22
N ALA A 176 -26.32 -63.49 20.90
CA ALA A 176 -26.00 -63.13 22.28
C ALA A 176 -27.20 -62.43 22.93
N SER A 177 -27.03 -61.88 24.15
CA SER A 177 -28.08 -61.04 24.75
C SER A 177 -28.24 -59.72 23.99
N SER A 178 -29.47 -59.19 23.96
CA SER A 178 -29.76 -57.89 23.33
C SER A 178 -28.90 -56.76 23.91
N GLU A 179 -28.67 -56.77 25.23
CA GLU A 179 -27.83 -55.77 25.91
C GLU A 179 -26.38 -55.77 25.41
N GLN A 180 -25.81 -56.94 25.12
CA GLN A 180 -24.45 -57.08 24.60
C GLN A 180 -24.33 -56.68 23.12
N LEU A 181 -25.35 -56.96 22.31
CA LEU A 181 -25.31 -56.71 20.86
C LEU A 181 -25.76 -55.30 20.47
N ALA A 182 -26.64 -54.66 21.24
CA ALA A 182 -27.18 -53.34 20.91
C ALA A 182 -26.10 -52.24 20.76
N PRO A 183 -25.08 -52.11 21.64
CA PRO A 183 -24.01 -51.12 21.45
C PRO A 183 -23.20 -51.35 20.16
N ILE A 184 -22.94 -52.61 19.82
CA ILE A 184 -22.20 -53.00 18.61
C ILE A 184 -23.01 -52.68 17.36
N ALA A 185 -24.29 -53.05 17.35
CA ALA A 185 -25.22 -52.75 16.27
C ALA A 185 -25.34 -51.24 16.03
N ARG A 186 -25.53 -50.45 17.10
CA ARG A 186 -25.59 -48.97 17.01
C ARG A 186 -24.30 -48.36 16.48
N SER A 187 -23.15 -48.76 17.01
CA SER A 187 -21.83 -48.27 16.55
C SER A 187 -21.64 -48.56 15.06
N ARG A 188 -21.98 -49.78 14.63
CA ARG A 188 -21.85 -50.19 13.24
C ARG A 188 -22.82 -49.45 12.32
N GLN A 189 -24.07 -49.29 12.74
CA GLN A 189 -25.07 -48.50 12.01
C GLN A 189 -24.59 -47.06 11.82
N PHE A 190 -24.03 -46.45 12.88
CA PHE A 190 -23.46 -45.12 12.81
C PHE A 190 -22.34 -45.04 11.77
N TRP A 191 -21.31 -45.90 11.87
CA TRP A 191 -20.17 -45.80 10.97
C TRP A 191 -20.46 -46.19 9.51
N GLN A 192 -21.46 -47.04 9.28
CA GLN A 192 -21.82 -47.52 7.94
C GLN A 192 -22.85 -46.61 7.25
N HIS A 193 -23.74 -45.95 8.00
CA HIS A 193 -24.86 -45.19 7.46
C HIS A 193 -24.92 -43.75 8.00
N ASP A 194 -25.16 -43.57 9.30
CA ASP A 194 -25.49 -42.24 9.85
C ASP A 194 -24.31 -41.26 9.78
N GLY A 195 -23.10 -41.75 10.08
CA GLY A 195 -21.85 -41.01 9.96
C GLY A 195 -21.53 -40.64 8.51
N ALA A 196 -21.87 -41.51 7.54
CA ALA A 196 -21.72 -41.19 6.12
C ALA A 196 -22.67 -40.07 5.69
N MET A 197 -23.90 -40.08 6.19
CA MET A 197 -24.89 -39.03 6.00
C MET A 197 -24.41 -37.70 6.59
N VAL A 198 -23.98 -37.69 7.85
CA VAL A 198 -23.46 -36.48 8.53
C VAL A 198 -22.22 -35.95 7.81
N ALA A 199 -21.26 -36.82 7.46
CA ALA A 199 -20.05 -36.42 6.73
C ALA A 199 -20.37 -35.80 5.36
N SER A 200 -21.37 -36.34 4.66
CA SER A 200 -21.82 -35.81 3.37
C SER A 200 -22.54 -34.47 3.52
N ALA A 201 -23.39 -34.31 4.55
CA ALA A 201 -24.07 -33.05 4.84
C ALA A 201 -23.08 -31.93 5.22
N VAL A 202 -22.12 -32.21 6.11
CA VAL A 202 -21.03 -31.27 6.48
C VAL A 202 -20.22 -30.88 5.24
N SER A 203 -19.87 -31.86 4.41
CA SER A 203 -19.17 -31.62 3.15
C SER A 203 -19.99 -30.71 2.22
N ALA A 204 -21.30 -30.95 2.05
CA ALA A 204 -22.15 -30.15 1.20
C ALA A 204 -22.25 -28.69 1.67
N VAL A 205 -22.48 -28.46 2.96
CA VAL A 205 -22.52 -27.11 3.55
C VAL A 205 -21.19 -26.40 3.33
N ALA A 206 -20.06 -27.07 3.57
CA ALA A 206 -18.75 -26.50 3.31
C ALA A 206 -18.50 -26.19 1.83
N GLY A 207 -18.93 -27.06 0.92
CA GLY A 207 -18.85 -26.84 -0.51
C GLY A 207 -19.61 -25.58 -0.94
N LEU A 208 -20.82 -25.36 -0.40
CA LEU A 208 -21.59 -24.12 -0.61
C LEU A 208 -20.88 -22.89 -0.05
N LEU A 209 -20.30 -22.98 1.15
CA LEU A 209 -19.51 -21.89 1.74
C LEU A 209 -18.30 -21.53 0.87
N MET A 210 -17.63 -22.51 0.28
CA MET A 210 -16.50 -22.27 -0.64
C MET A 210 -16.97 -21.58 -1.93
N LEU A 211 -18.13 -21.94 -2.47
CA LEU A 211 -18.72 -21.22 -3.60
C LEU A 211 -19.13 -19.78 -3.23
N LEU A 212 -19.63 -19.56 -2.02
CA LEU A 212 -19.93 -18.23 -1.50
C LEU A 212 -18.66 -17.40 -1.32
N MET A 213 -17.56 -18.00 -0.85
CA MET A 213 -16.24 -17.34 -0.80
C MET A 213 -15.72 -17.01 -2.21
N TRP A 214 -15.90 -17.90 -3.18
CA TRP A 214 -15.54 -17.61 -4.58
C TRP A 214 -16.33 -16.41 -5.12
N TRP A 215 -17.63 -16.32 -4.79
CA TRP A 215 -18.46 -15.18 -5.17
C TRP A 215 -18.03 -13.89 -4.44
N ALA A 216 -17.82 -13.96 -3.13
CA ALA A 216 -17.39 -12.83 -2.30
C ALA A 216 -16.00 -12.28 -2.71
N THR A 217 -15.11 -13.13 -3.21
CA THR A 217 -13.79 -12.74 -3.75
C THR A 217 -13.85 -12.23 -5.20
N GLN A 218 -15.03 -11.78 -5.67
CA GLN A 218 -15.28 -11.30 -7.03
C GLN A 218 -14.82 -12.27 -8.11
N ARG A 219 -14.91 -13.58 -7.84
CA ARG A 219 -14.51 -14.67 -8.75
C ARG A 219 -13.04 -14.68 -9.15
N ARG A 220 -12.16 -13.98 -8.41
CA ARG A 220 -10.72 -13.89 -8.73
C ARG A 220 -9.96 -15.17 -8.40
N ASP A 221 -10.32 -15.84 -7.31
CA ASP A 221 -9.63 -17.03 -6.85
C ASP A 221 -10.39 -18.31 -7.18
N ALA A 222 -10.04 -18.92 -8.32
CA ALA A 222 -10.66 -20.14 -8.83
C ALA A 222 -10.42 -21.37 -7.93
N MET A 223 -9.52 -21.30 -6.95
CA MET A 223 -9.30 -22.39 -5.98
C MET A 223 -10.60 -22.73 -5.24
N TYR A 224 -11.32 -21.72 -4.75
CA TYR A 224 -12.58 -21.87 -4.02
C TYR A 224 -13.68 -22.51 -4.86
N LEU A 225 -13.76 -22.13 -6.14
CA LEU A 225 -14.70 -22.70 -7.11
C LEU A 225 -14.46 -24.21 -7.27
N PHE A 226 -13.24 -24.61 -7.60
CA PHE A 226 -12.94 -26.00 -7.88
C PHE A 226 -13.06 -26.89 -6.64
N PHE A 227 -12.61 -26.40 -5.48
CA PHE A 227 -12.76 -27.15 -4.23
C PHE A 227 -14.23 -27.27 -3.81
N GLY A 228 -14.98 -26.17 -3.88
CA GLY A 228 -16.41 -26.16 -3.55
C GLY A 228 -17.22 -27.12 -4.41
N LEU A 229 -17.02 -27.07 -5.74
CA LEU A 229 -17.64 -28.03 -6.66
C LEU A 229 -17.19 -29.47 -6.41
N ALA A 230 -15.89 -29.70 -6.18
CA ALA A 230 -15.39 -31.05 -5.90
C ALA A 230 -16.09 -31.66 -4.69
N ILE A 231 -16.14 -30.94 -3.57
CA ILE A 231 -16.74 -31.44 -2.33
C ILE A 231 -18.27 -31.58 -2.45
N LEU A 232 -18.95 -30.73 -3.23
CA LEU A 232 -20.38 -30.92 -3.53
C LEU A 232 -20.63 -32.20 -4.33
N VAL A 233 -19.84 -32.44 -5.37
CA VAL A 233 -19.91 -33.69 -6.15
C VAL A 233 -19.60 -34.90 -5.27
N TRP A 234 -18.62 -34.78 -4.36
CA TRP A 234 -18.30 -35.81 -3.38
C TRP A 234 -19.48 -36.14 -2.47
N ALA A 235 -20.12 -35.12 -1.88
CA ALA A 235 -21.28 -35.28 -1.03
C ALA A 235 -22.47 -35.90 -1.78
N ALA A 236 -22.75 -35.42 -3.00
CA ALA A 236 -23.80 -35.96 -3.85
C ALA A 236 -23.53 -37.43 -4.23
N ARG A 237 -22.29 -37.78 -4.58
CA ARG A 237 -21.88 -39.16 -4.89
C ARG A 237 -22.03 -40.10 -3.70
N ASN A 238 -21.74 -39.63 -2.48
CA ASN A 238 -21.87 -40.42 -1.27
C ASN A 238 -23.31 -40.54 -0.77
N SER A 239 -24.24 -39.73 -1.29
CA SER A 239 -25.67 -39.85 -0.97
C SER A 239 -26.25 -41.22 -1.29
N ASN A 240 -25.63 -41.94 -2.23
CA ASN A 240 -25.90 -43.34 -2.49
C ASN A 240 -25.82 -44.20 -1.20
N ILE A 241 -25.05 -43.86 -0.17
CA ILE A 241 -24.96 -44.73 1.03
C ILE A 241 -26.25 -44.74 1.86
N PHE A 242 -27.04 -43.66 1.83
CA PHE A 242 -28.14 -43.42 2.78
C PHE A 242 -29.45 -42.94 2.15
N LEU A 243 -29.47 -42.58 0.85
CA LEU A 243 -30.70 -42.25 0.13
C LEU A 243 -31.28 -43.47 -0.57
N ASP A 244 -32.40 -43.97 -0.03
CA ASP A 244 -33.12 -45.12 -0.59
C ASP A 244 -34.46 -44.74 -1.27
N THR A 245 -34.79 -43.46 -1.31
CA THR A 245 -36.10 -42.93 -1.76
C THR A 245 -36.20 -42.65 -3.25
N LEU A 246 -35.08 -42.62 -3.99
CA LEU A 246 -35.08 -42.29 -5.42
C LEU A 246 -35.42 -43.53 -6.27
N PRO A 247 -36.31 -43.40 -7.28
CA PRO A 247 -36.76 -44.52 -8.12
C PRO A 247 -35.72 -44.87 -9.20
N LEU A 248 -34.49 -45.20 -8.77
CA LEU A 248 -33.37 -45.56 -9.64
C LEU A 248 -32.98 -47.02 -9.39
N THR A 249 -32.67 -47.74 -10.46
CA THR A 249 -32.14 -49.10 -10.37
C THR A 249 -30.71 -49.11 -9.82
N LEU A 250 -30.25 -50.25 -9.32
CA LEU A 250 -28.90 -50.39 -8.76
C LEU A 250 -27.79 -50.03 -9.79
N ASP A 251 -28.00 -50.35 -11.06
CA ASP A 251 -27.03 -50.04 -12.13
C ASP A 251 -27.05 -48.55 -12.50
N GLN A 252 -28.22 -47.89 -12.48
CA GLN A 252 -28.33 -46.44 -12.66
C GLN A 252 -27.59 -45.68 -11.56
N TRP A 253 -27.73 -46.13 -10.31
CA TRP A 253 -26.97 -45.57 -9.18
C TRP A 253 -25.47 -45.77 -9.33
N ALA A 254 -25.03 -46.96 -9.76
CA ALA A 254 -23.61 -47.22 -10.00
C ALA A 254 -23.03 -46.24 -11.04
N VAL A 255 -23.75 -45.99 -12.13
CA VAL A 255 -23.41 -44.99 -13.15
C VAL A 255 -23.22 -43.59 -12.53
N LEU A 256 -24.19 -43.12 -11.73
CA LEU A 256 -24.08 -41.82 -11.06
C LEU A 256 -22.89 -41.73 -10.10
N VAL A 257 -22.61 -42.81 -9.36
CA VAL A 257 -21.44 -42.88 -8.46
C VAL A 257 -20.13 -42.81 -9.23
N PHE A 258 -20.03 -43.46 -10.40
CA PHE A 258 -18.85 -43.40 -11.27
C PHE A 258 -18.65 -42.02 -11.88
N LEU A 259 -19.71 -41.39 -12.37
CA LEU A 259 -19.67 -40.01 -12.85
C LEU A 259 -19.24 -39.06 -11.74
N GLY A 260 -19.85 -39.16 -10.56
CA GLY A 260 -19.47 -38.37 -9.40
C GLY A 260 -18.00 -38.54 -9.02
N HIS A 261 -17.48 -39.77 -9.05
CA HIS A 261 -16.07 -40.03 -8.78
C HIS A 261 -15.14 -39.40 -9.83
N THR A 262 -15.50 -39.50 -11.11
CA THR A 262 -14.75 -38.88 -12.22
C THR A 262 -14.69 -37.37 -12.07
N TRP A 263 -15.85 -36.74 -11.86
CA TRP A 263 -15.96 -35.29 -11.72
C TRP A 263 -15.29 -34.77 -10.45
N PHE A 264 -15.39 -35.51 -9.33
CA PHE A 264 -14.62 -35.21 -8.12
C PHE A 264 -13.12 -35.19 -8.40
N ASN A 265 -12.56 -36.25 -9.01
CA ASN A 265 -11.14 -36.36 -9.30
C ASN A 265 -10.66 -35.21 -10.20
N THR A 266 -11.44 -34.85 -11.21
CA THR A 266 -11.17 -33.74 -12.13
C THR A 266 -11.16 -32.39 -11.40
N LEU A 267 -12.22 -32.08 -10.67
CA LEU A 267 -12.35 -30.81 -9.95
C LEU A 267 -11.32 -30.68 -8.83
N PHE A 268 -11.05 -31.76 -8.10
CA PHE A 268 -10.01 -31.79 -7.06
C PHE A 268 -8.61 -31.60 -7.67
N GLY A 269 -8.33 -32.20 -8.84
CA GLY A 269 -7.08 -31.97 -9.56
C GLY A 269 -6.89 -30.52 -9.98
N LEU A 270 -7.94 -29.89 -10.52
CA LEU A 270 -7.92 -28.45 -10.85
C LEU A 270 -7.74 -27.58 -9.60
N PHE A 271 -8.38 -27.95 -8.49
CA PHE A 271 -8.16 -27.31 -7.19
C PHE A 271 -6.68 -27.40 -6.78
N VAL A 272 -6.06 -28.59 -6.79
CA VAL A 272 -4.66 -28.75 -6.37
C VAL A 272 -3.71 -27.95 -7.26
N LEU A 273 -3.96 -27.87 -8.56
CA LEU A 273 -3.19 -27.01 -9.47
C LEU A 273 -3.28 -25.54 -9.05
N ARG A 274 -4.49 -25.03 -8.80
CA ARG A 274 -4.71 -23.63 -8.36
C ARG A 274 -4.14 -23.38 -6.96
N PHE A 275 -4.38 -24.28 -6.02
CA PHE A 275 -3.82 -24.26 -4.67
C PHE A 275 -2.29 -24.20 -4.73
N SER A 276 -1.68 -24.88 -5.70
CA SER A 276 -0.23 -24.88 -5.91
C SER A 276 0.31 -23.71 -6.72
N GLY A 277 -0.53 -22.75 -7.12
CA GLY A 277 -0.12 -21.60 -7.94
C GLY A 277 0.19 -21.95 -9.40
N LEU A 278 -0.24 -23.13 -9.88
CA LEU A 278 0.08 -23.63 -11.22
C LEU A 278 -1.09 -23.44 -12.20
N ARG A 279 -0.75 -23.13 -13.47
CA ARG A 279 -1.68 -23.02 -14.60
C ARG A 279 -1.22 -23.81 -15.83
N TRP A 280 -1.03 -25.12 -15.67
CA TRP A 280 -0.55 -25.98 -16.76
C TRP A 280 -1.69 -26.31 -17.73
N ARG A 281 -1.85 -25.47 -18.76
CA ARG A 281 -2.91 -25.59 -19.78
C ARG A 281 -3.02 -26.96 -20.45
N TRP A 282 -1.92 -27.70 -20.59
CA TRP A 282 -1.96 -29.04 -21.18
C TRP A 282 -2.50 -30.08 -20.18
N VAL A 283 -2.15 -30.00 -18.89
CA VAL A 283 -2.71 -30.86 -17.83
C VAL A 283 -4.19 -30.55 -17.63
N GLU A 284 -4.56 -29.26 -17.58
CA GLU A 284 -5.96 -28.85 -17.45
C GLU A 284 -6.80 -29.41 -18.61
N ARG A 285 -6.31 -29.30 -19.86
CA ARG A 285 -6.95 -29.92 -21.02
C ARG A 285 -7.05 -31.44 -20.88
N ALA A 286 -5.99 -32.12 -20.48
CA ALA A 286 -5.99 -33.57 -20.31
C ALA A 286 -7.02 -34.04 -19.25
N VAL A 287 -7.11 -33.32 -18.11
CA VAL A 287 -8.05 -33.62 -17.03
C VAL A 287 -9.51 -33.34 -17.44
N TRP A 288 -9.76 -32.28 -18.21
CA TRP A 288 -11.07 -32.01 -18.82
C TRP A 288 -11.45 -33.08 -19.85
N THR A 289 -10.54 -33.45 -20.75
CA THR A 289 -10.76 -34.51 -21.75
C THR A 289 -11.06 -35.84 -21.06
N TYR A 290 -10.34 -36.17 -19.99
CA TYR A 290 -10.63 -37.36 -19.16
C TYR A 290 -12.06 -37.34 -18.60
N ALA A 291 -12.49 -36.20 -18.04
CA ALA A 291 -13.85 -36.07 -17.49
C ALA A 291 -14.94 -36.27 -18.55
N VAL A 292 -14.78 -35.60 -19.71
CA VAL A 292 -15.74 -35.66 -20.81
C VAL A 292 -15.78 -37.06 -21.43
N LEU A 293 -14.61 -37.64 -21.74
CA LEU A 293 -14.52 -38.97 -22.35
C LEU A 293 -15.16 -40.03 -21.44
N ASN A 294 -14.86 -40.01 -20.14
CA ASN A 294 -15.48 -40.92 -19.19
C ASN A 294 -16.99 -40.71 -19.08
N THR A 295 -17.46 -39.46 -19.11
CA THR A 295 -18.91 -39.18 -19.11
C THR A 295 -19.58 -39.77 -20.34
N LEU A 296 -18.96 -39.66 -21.52
CA LEU A 296 -19.47 -40.24 -22.77
C LEU A 296 -19.46 -41.78 -22.75
N VAL A 297 -18.37 -42.39 -22.27
CA VAL A 297 -18.25 -43.86 -22.13
C VAL A 297 -19.34 -44.40 -21.22
N VAL A 298 -19.57 -43.76 -20.07
CA VAL A 298 -20.64 -44.14 -19.14
C VAL A 298 -22.03 -43.94 -19.77
N ALA A 299 -22.26 -42.79 -20.43
CA ALA A 299 -23.54 -42.47 -21.06
C ALA A 299 -23.89 -43.40 -22.23
N SER A 300 -22.91 -43.96 -22.92
CA SER A 300 -23.11 -44.88 -24.07
C SER A 300 -23.73 -46.23 -23.70
N GLY A 301 -23.90 -46.55 -22.41
CA GLY A 301 -24.45 -47.84 -21.97
C GLY A 301 -23.50 -49.03 -22.18
N SER A 302 -22.28 -48.79 -22.68
CA SER A 302 -21.23 -49.81 -22.92
C SER A 302 -20.70 -50.47 -21.62
N MET A 303 -21.16 -50.01 -20.45
CA MET A 303 -20.80 -50.56 -19.13
C MET A 303 -21.56 -51.86 -18.78
N SER A 304 -21.70 -52.79 -19.72
CA SER A 304 -22.24 -54.14 -19.40
C SER A 304 -21.34 -54.91 -18.43
N ASN A 305 -20.04 -54.54 -18.35
CA ASN A 305 -19.07 -55.11 -17.41
C ASN A 305 -18.42 -54.02 -16.54
N ILE A 306 -18.99 -53.81 -15.35
CA ILE A 306 -18.50 -52.86 -14.32
C ILE A 306 -17.01 -53.04 -14.03
N GLY A 307 -16.48 -54.28 -14.10
CA GLY A 307 -15.07 -54.56 -13.84
C GLY A 307 -14.11 -53.92 -14.86
N GLN A 308 -14.46 -53.93 -16.15
CA GLN A 308 -13.64 -53.33 -17.21
C GLN A 308 -13.67 -51.79 -17.13
N ALA A 309 -14.85 -51.23 -16.88
CA ALA A 309 -15.01 -49.79 -16.69
C ALA A 309 -14.19 -49.29 -15.50
N MET A 310 -14.15 -50.04 -14.40
CA MET A 310 -13.30 -49.71 -13.25
C MET A 310 -11.82 -49.73 -13.59
N ALA A 311 -11.33 -50.70 -14.37
CA ALA A 311 -9.93 -50.75 -14.77
C ALA A 311 -9.52 -49.53 -15.63
N ILE A 312 -10.35 -49.17 -16.62
CA ILE A 312 -10.11 -48.02 -17.51
C ILE A 312 -10.12 -46.70 -16.73
N MET A 313 -10.96 -46.57 -15.70
CA MET A 313 -11.09 -45.34 -14.92
C MET A 313 -10.06 -45.21 -13.80
N THR A 314 -9.68 -46.31 -13.15
CA THR A 314 -8.83 -46.30 -11.94
C THR A 314 -7.38 -45.97 -12.28
N VAL A 315 -6.84 -46.45 -13.41
CA VAL A 315 -5.44 -46.20 -13.78
C VAL A 315 -5.16 -44.72 -14.01
N PRO A 316 -5.91 -43.98 -14.85
CA PRO A 316 -5.69 -42.55 -15.04
C PRO A 316 -5.95 -41.74 -13.75
N ALA A 317 -6.96 -42.12 -12.97
CA ALA A 317 -7.22 -41.49 -11.68
C ALA A 317 -6.03 -41.67 -10.72
N THR A 318 -5.47 -42.87 -10.62
CA THR A 318 -4.30 -43.15 -9.78
C THR A 318 -3.09 -42.33 -10.24
N ALA A 319 -2.81 -42.29 -11.55
CA ALA A 319 -1.72 -41.49 -12.11
C ALA A 319 -1.90 -39.99 -11.80
N LEU A 320 -3.13 -39.46 -11.94
CA LEU A 320 -3.47 -38.09 -11.56
C LEU A 320 -3.17 -37.85 -10.08
N PHE A 321 -3.67 -38.69 -9.17
CA PHE A 321 -3.46 -38.49 -7.73
C PHE A 321 -1.99 -38.61 -7.30
N LEU A 322 -1.20 -39.49 -7.92
CA LEU A 322 0.26 -39.53 -7.69
C LEU A 322 0.93 -38.22 -8.11
N LEU A 323 0.53 -37.65 -9.26
CA LEU A 323 0.98 -36.33 -9.68
C LEU A 323 0.55 -35.24 -8.68
N LEU A 324 -0.71 -35.23 -8.22
CA LEU A 324 -1.21 -34.25 -7.26
C LEU A 324 -0.45 -34.31 -5.93
N ILE A 325 -0.21 -35.51 -5.40
CA ILE A 325 0.59 -35.73 -4.18
C ILE A 325 2.01 -35.20 -4.37
N ALA A 326 2.66 -35.51 -5.51
CA ALA A 326 4.00 -35.02 -5.80
C ALA A 326 4.05 -33.48 -5.87
N LEU A 327 3.05 -32.84 -6.46
CA LEU A 327 2.95 -31.37 -6.52
C LEU A 327 2.78 -30.75 -5.12
N LEU A 328 1.90 -31.31 -4.29
CA LEU A 328 1.67 -30.83 -2.94
C LEU A 328 2.89 -31.00 -2.03
N LEU A 329 3.57 -32.16 -2.11
CA LEU A 329 4.82 -32.42 -1.38
C LEU A 329 5.93 -31.50 -1.85
N ARG A 330 6.09 -31.31 -3.17
CA ARG A 330 7.07 -30.37 -3.73
C ARG A 330 6.82 -28.94 -3.24
N LYS A 331 5.56 -28.51 -3.22
CA LYS A 331 5.18 -27.19 -2.71
C LYS A 331 5.46 -27.07 -1.21
N GLY A 332 5.01 -28.04 -0.42
CA GLY A 332 5.25 -28.09 1.03
C GLY A 332 6.74 -28.04 1.36
N TRP A 333 7.59 -28.71 0.58
CA TRP A 333 9.05 -28.62 0.71
C TRP A 333 9.56 -27.23 0.33
N ARG A 334 9.23 -26.75 -0.88
CA ARG A 334 9.78 -25.50 -1.43
C ARG A 334 9.39 -24.27 -0.62
N GLU A 335 8.13 -24.19 -0.21
CA GLU A 335 7.56 -23.04 0.50
C GLU A 335 7.56 -23.23 2.02
N ARG A 336 7.96 -24.42 2.52
CA ARG A 336 7.88 -24.79 3.94
C ARG A 336 6.47 -24.62 4.52
N SER A 337 5.46 -24.83 3.68
CA SER A 337 4.04 -24.67 4.01
C SER A 337 3.51 -25.93 4.69
N VAL A 338 3.08 -25.77 5.95
CA VAL A 338 2.41 -26.83 6.72
C VAL A 338 1.07 -27.18 6.08
N GLU A 339 0.39 -26.20 5.50
CA GLU A 339 -0.90 -26.34 4.81
C GLU A 339 -0.79 -27.29 3.62
N SER A 340 0.27 -27.15 2.82
CA SER A 340 0.52 -28.00 1.65
C SER A 340 0.84 -29.43 2.07
N ALA A 341 1.51 -29.62 3.20
CA ALA A 341 1.80 -30.94 3.75
C ALA A 341 0.56 -31.63 4.32
N LEU A 342 -0.30 -30.90 5.04
CA LEU A 342 -1.58 -31.41 5.52
C LEU A 342 -2.48 -31.82 4.34
N MET A 343 -2.53 -30.99 3.30
CA MET A 343 -3.28 -31.31 2.08
C MET A 343 -2.70 -32.53 1.34
N ALA A 344 -1.37 -32.68 1.29
CA ALA A 344 -0.73 -33.87 0.73
C ALA A 344 -1.14 -35.12 1.51
N ALA A 345 -1.12 -35.06 2.85
CA ALA A 345 -1.46 -36.18 3.70
C ALA A 345 -2.95 -36.56 3.64
N SER A 346 -3.87 -35.59 3.55
CA SER A 346 -5.29 -35.89 3.32
C SER A 346 -5.50 -36.54 1.95
N THR A 347 -4.75 -36.13 0.94
CA THR A 347 -4.79 -36.71 -0.41
C THR A 347 -4.24 -38.14 -0.42
N ILE A 348 -3.14 -38.40 0.30
CA ILE A 348 -2.60 -39.76 0.51
C ILE A 348 -3.64 -40.64 1.22
N THR A 349 -4.24 -40.13 2.29
CA THR A 349 -5.29 -40.84 3.04
C THR A 349 -6.46 -41.21 2.13
N TYR A 350 -6.89 -40.29 1.26
CA TYR A 350 -7.91 -40.58 0.27
C TYR A 350 -7.54 -41.71 -0.70
N VAL A 351 -6.34 -41.69 -1.27
CA VAL A 351 -5.88 -42.75 -2.18
C VAL A 351 -5.86 -44.11 -1.47
N VAL A 352 -5.38 -44.14 -0.22
CA VAL A 352 -5.28 -45.36 0.59
C VAL A 352 -6.66 -45.92 0.92
N LEU A 353 -7.59 -45.09 1.41
CA LEU A 353 -8.94 -45.54 1.74
C LEU A 353 -9.74 -45.89 0.48
N SER A 354 -9.50 -45.22 -0.65
CA SER A 354 -10.11 -45.57 -1.94
C SER A 354 -9.59 -46.90 -2.47
N LEU A 355 -8.28 -47.16 -2.34
CA LEU A 355 -7.68 -48.45 -2.72
C LEU A 355 -8.21 -49.58 -1.84
N ARG A 356 -8.36 -49.35 -0.53
CA ARG A 356 -9.02 -50.29 0.40
C ARG A 356 -10.45 -50.59 -0.04
N ASP A 357 -11.24 -49.57 -0.36
CA ASP A 357 -12.62 -49.75 -0.80
C ASP A 357 -12.69 -50.45 -2.18
N ALA A 358 -11.71 -50.27 -3.05
CA ALA A 358 -11.55 -51.06 -4.28
C ALA A 358 -11.17 -52.53 -3.99
N MET A 359 -10.33 -52.79 -2.98
CA MET A 359 -10.05 -54.14 -2.49
C MET A 359 -11.30 -54.81 -1.90
N LEU A 360 -12.15 -54.03 -1.23
CA LEU A 360 -13.44 -54.49 -0.73
C LEU A 360 -14.35 -54.93 -1.88
N LEU A 361 -14.47 -54.12 -2.92
CA LEU A 361 -15.31 -54.44 -4.09
C LEU A 361 -14.79 -55.64 -4.90
N SER A 362 -13.46 -55.83 -4.94
CA SER A 362 -12.80 -57.00 -5.56
C SER A 362 -12.77 -58.25 -4.67
N SER A 363 -13.49 -58.25 -3.54
CA SER A 363 -13.57 -59.38 -2.59
C SER A 363 -12.22 -59.79 -1.97
N LYS A 364 -11.22 -58.90 -1.92
CA LYS A 364 -9.92 -59.14 -1.27
C LYS A 364 -9.92 -58.85 0.23
N LEU A 365 -10.95 -58.19 0.74
CA LEU A 365 -11.17 -57.93 2.17
C LEU A 365 -12.32 -58.80 2.70
N PRO A 366 -12.40 -59.02 4.03
CA PRO A 366 -13.50 -59.74 4.67
C PRO A 366 -14.88 -59.27 4.20
N TYR A 367 -15.84 -60.19 4.17
CA TYR A 367 -17.17 -59.95 3.59
C TYR A 367 -17.98 -58.90 4.36
N ASP A 368 -17.81 -58.88 5.66
CA ASP A 368 -18.39 -58.00 6.65
C ASP A 368 -17.71 -56.62 6.75
N CYS A 369 -16.66 -56.33 5.99
CA CYS A 369 -16.14 -54.97 5.93
C CYS A 369 -17.09 -54.03 5.15
N TYR A 370 -17.08 -52.74 5.53
CA TYR A 370 -17.85 -51.68 4.89
C TYR A 370 -16.93 -50.57 4.32
N TYR A 371 -17.52 -49.72 3.47
CA TYR A 371 -16.82 -48.59 2.83
C TYR A 371 -16.47 -47.52 3.85
N VAL A 372 -15.28 -46.95 3.78
CA VAL A 372 -14.84 -45.88 4.70
C VAL A 372 -14.30 -44.65 3.97
N SER A 373 -14.10 -44.73 2.65
CA SER A 373 -13.56 -43.63 1.85
C SER A 373 -14.39 -42.35 2.00
N HIS A 374 -15.70 -42.43 2.21
CA HIS A 374 -16.59 -41.26 2.30
C HIS A 374 -16.20 -40.25 3.39
N TYR A 375 -15.50 -40.67 4.46
CA TYR A 375 -15.00 -39.78 5.51
C TYR A 375 -13.83 -38.88 5.08
N THR A 376 -13.16 -39.17 3.96
CA THR A 376 -12.01 -38.36 3.50
C THR A 376 -12.40 -36.94 3.12
N GLY A 377 -13.67 -36.72 2.72
CA GLY A 377 -14.18 -35.37 2.43
C GLY A 377 -14.11 -34.45 3.64
N VAL A 378 -14.44 -34.96 4.83
CA VAL A 378 -14.34 -34.20 6.09
C VAL A 378 -12.88 -33.92 6.43
N LEU A 379 -11.98 -34.88 6.22
CA LEU A 379 -10.54 -34.66 6.43
C LEU A 379 -10.00 -33.56 5.51
N MET A 380 -10.32 -33.62 4.21
CA MET A 380 -9.96 -32.58 3.24
C MET A 380 -10.52 -31.21 3.62
N LEU A 381 -11.76 -31.19 4.15
CA LEU A 381 -12.39 -29.98 4.65
C LEU A 381 -11.60 -29.37 5.83
N VAL A 382 -11.24 -30.18 6.82
CA VAL A 382 -10.43 -29.70 7.96
C VAL A 382 -9.11 -29.13 7.48
N CYS A 383 -8.43 -29.79 6.53
CA CYS A 383 -7.18 -29.30 5.96
C CYS A 383 -7.34 -27.97 5.20
N ILE A 384 -8.41 -27.78 4.41
CA ILE A 384 -8.63 -26.51 3.71
C ILE A 384 -8.99 -25.40 4.70
N VAL A 385 -9.85 -25.67 5.70
CA VAL A 385 -10.22 -24.69 6.72
C VAL A 385 -8.99 -24.24 7.50
N TRP A 386 -8.13 -25.18 7.89
CA TRP A 386 -6.84 -24.86 8.50
C TRP A 386 -5.98 -23.98 7.59
N SER A 387 -5.88 -24.32 6.31
CA SER A 387 -5.15 -23.49 5.33
C SER A 387 -5.71 -22.08 5.24
N LEU A 388 -7.03 -21.91 5.28
CA LEU A 388 -7.67 -20.59 5.20
C LEU A 388 -7.44 -19.78 6.46
N VAL A 389 -7.58 -20.39 7.63
CA VAL A 389 -7.29 -19.74 8.92
C VAL A 389 -5.82 -19.31 8.99
N SER A 390 -4.89 -20.17 8.57
CA SER A 390 -3.46 -19.84 8.54
C SER A 390 -3.15 -18.65 7.61
N ARG A 391 -3.77 -18.64 6.41
CA ARG A 391 -3.64 -17.51 5.47
C ARG A 391 -4.22 -16.22 6.04
N LEU A 392 -5.40 -16.29 6.67
CA LEU A 392 -6.03 -15.13 7.31
C LEU A 392 -5.15 -14.58 8.44
N MET A 393 -4.62 -15.45 9.30
CA MET A 393 -3.73 -15.05 10.39
C MET A 393 -2.43 -14.41 9.88
N THR A 394 -1.88 -14.93 8.77
CA THR A 394 -0.69 -14.34 8.15
C THR A 394 -1.00 -12.95 7.57
N ALA A 395 -2.12 -12.81 6.86
CA ALA A 395 -2.55 -11.52 6.31
C ALA A 395 -2.86 -10.49 7.40
N LEU A 396 -3.51 -10.89 8.49
CA LEU A 396 -3.78 -10.01 9.64
C LEU A 396 -2.48 -9.49 10.28
N ARG A 397 -1.49 -10.37 10.47
CA ARG A 397 -0.17 -9.95 10.99
C ARG A 397 0.56 -9.00 10.05
N GLU A 398 0.47 -9.22 8.74
CA GLU A 398 1.10 -8.33 7.76
C GLU A 398 0.45 -6.94 7.78
N VAL A 399 -0.89 -6.87 7.88
CA VAL A 399 -1.62 -5.61 8.05
C VAL A 399 -1.25 -4.91 9.35
N GLU A 400 -1.14 -5.65 10.46
CA GLU A 400 -0.73 -5.10 11.76
C GLU A 400 0.69 -4.51 11.69
N LEU A 401 1.64 -5.21 11.08
CA LEU A 401 3.01 -4.71 10.86
C LEU A 401 3.03 -3.46 9.98
N LEU A 402 2.24 -3.43 8.91
CA LEU A 402 2.13 -2.26 8.03
C LEU A 402 1.50 -1.06 8.75
N ASN A 403 0.53 -1.29 9.63
CA ASN A 403 -0.06 -0.22 10.43
C ASN A 403 0.96 0.37 11.42
N VAL A 404 1.76 -0.46 12.09
CA VAL A 404 2.83 0.01 12.98
C VAL A 404 3.90 0.80 12.20
N ASP A 405 4.30 0.35 11.01
CA ASP A 405 5.22 1.10 10.14
C ASP A 405 4.62 2.44 9.69
N LEU A 406 3.32 2.46 9.37
CA LEU A 406 2.62 3.69 9.00
C LEU A 406 2.54 4.69 10.16
N GLU A 407 2.21 4.23 11.37
CA GLU A 407 2.20 5.05 12.59
C GLU A 407 3.57 5.68 12.85
N HIS A 408 4.65 4.89 12.77
CA HIS A 408 6.00 5.40 12.95
C HIS A 408 6.36 6.50 11.94
N ARG A 409 6.02 6.30 10.65
CA ARG A 409 6.26 7.31 9.61
C ARG A 409 5.43 8.58 9.82
N VAL A 410 4.20 8.44 10.31
CA VAL A 410 3.35 9.59 10.63
C VAL A 410 3.94 10.39 11.79
N ASP A 411 4.43 9.72 12.84
CA ASP A 411 5.07 10.37 13.99
C ASP A 411 6.36 11.09 13.60
N GLU A 412 7.24 10.45 12.80
CA GLU A 412 8.46 11.08 12.28
C GLU A 412 8.15 12.36 11.50
N ARG A 413 7.18 12.30 10.57
CA ARG A 413 6.76 13.47 9.78
C ARG A 413 6.13 14.56 10.65
N THR A 414 5.40 14.18 11.69
CA THR A 414 4.79 15.13 12.62
C THR A 414 5.86 15.86 13.42
N GLN A 415 6.92 15.17 13.87
CA GLN A 415 8.05 15.79 14.55
C GLN A 415 8.85 16.73 13.62
N GLU A 416 9.11 16.31 12.37
CA GLU A 416 9.74 17.18 11.35
C GLU A 416 8.93 18.46 11.12
N LEU A 417 7.60 18.34 11.01
CA LEU A 417 6.72 19.50 10.85
C LEU A 417 6.73 20.41 12.09
N GLN A 418 6.66 19.84 13.29
CA GLN A 418 6.68 20.62 14.53
C GLN A 418 8.00 21.38 14.70
N THR A 419 9.14 20.75 14.39
CA THR A 419 10.45 21.42 14.45
C THR A 419 10.55 22.56 13.44
N ALA A 420 10.07 22.37 12.21
CA ALA A 420 10.01 23.41 11.19
C ALA A 420 9.07 24.57 11.59
N ILE A 421 7.90 24.28 12.16
CA ILE A 421 6.94 25.28 12.66
C ILE A 421 7.56 26.08 13.81
N ALA A 422 8.24 25.41 14.75
CA ALA A 422 8.90 26.07 15.86
C ALA A 422 10.04 27.01 15.38
N ALA A 423 10.84 26.58 14.40
CA ALA A 423 11.88 27.40 13.80
C ALA A 423 11.27 28.65 13.11
N LYS A 424 10.22 28.48 12.31
CA LYS A 424 9.50 29.57 11.64
C LYS A 424 8.88 30.56 12.65
N SER A 425 8.34 30.06 13.76
CA SER A 425 7.75 30.91 14.80
C SER A 425 8.81 31.75 15.52
N ARG A 426 9.98 31.16 15.83
CA ARG A 426 11.12 31.90 16.41
C ARG A 426 11.65 32.98 15.46
N PHE A 427 11.72 32.68 14.16
CA PHE A 427 12.09 33.65 13.12
C PHE A 427 11.16 34.88 13.13
N LEU A 428 9.85 34.66 13.07
CA LEU A 428 8.85 35.75 13.07
C LEU A 428 8.90 36.58 14.37
N ALA A 429 9.07 35.92 15.52
CA ALA A 429 9.16 36.60 16.80
C ALA A 429 10.41 37.48 16.91
N ALA A 430 11.57 36.99 16.47
CA ALA A 430 12.82 37.74 16.47
C ALA A 430 12.75 38.96 15.53
N ALA A 431 12.25 38.76 14.30
CA ALA A 431 12.02 39.84 13.34
C ALA A 431 11.11 40.95 13.89
N SER A 432 10.00 40.57 14.53
CA SER A 432 9.03 41.53 15.10
C SER A 432 9.64 42.37 16.23
N HIS A 433 10.48 41.77 17.07
CA HIS A 433 11.15 42.47 18.16
C HIS A 433 12.14 43.52 17.63
N ASP A 434 12.93 43.14 16.63
CA ASP A 434 14.00 44.00 16.13
C ASP A 434 13.47 45.12 15.22
N LEU A 435 12.28 44.96 14.61
CA LEU A 435 11.54 46.05 13.95
C LEU A 435 10.95 47.08 14.95
N ARG A 436 10.51 46.63 16.13
CA ARG A 436 9.88 47.52 17.14
C ARG A 436 10.88 48.53 17.72
N GLN A 437 12.14 48.16 17.83
CA GLN A 437 13.19 48.98 18.44
C GLN A 437 13.50 50.30 17.70
N PRO A 438 13.78 50.32 16.38
CA PRO A 438 13.99 51.57 15.65
C PRO A 438 12.70 52.40 15.59
N VAL A 439 11.52 51.78 15.50
CA VAL A 439 10.23 52.49 15.55
C VAL A 439 10.05 53.22 16.89
N ALA A 440 10.36 52.57 18.01
CA ALA A 440 10.34 53.20 19.33
C ALA A 440 11.36 54.34 19.45
N ALA A 441 12.55 54.19 18.87
CA ALA A 441 13.59 55.23 18.86
C ALA A 441 13.17 56.46 18.04
N ILE A 442 12.57 56.25 16.86
CA ILE A 442 11.98 57.32 16.03
C ILE A 442 10.90 58.05 16.82
N GLY A 443 9.98 57.33 17.48
CA GLY A 443 8.93 57.93 18.31
C GLY A 443 9.48 58.82 19.43
N LEU A 444 10.54 58.39 20.12
CA LEU A 444 11.19 59.17 21.18
C LEU A 444 11.92 60.41 20.64
N LEU A 445 12.66 60.28 19.53
CA LEU A 445 13.38 61.39 18.90
C LEU A 445 12.42 62.45 18.35
N VAL A 446 11.31 62.03 17.75
CA VAL A 446 10.25 62.93 17.28
C VAL A 446 9.56 63.64 18.46
N GLY A 447 9.32 62.94 19.57
CA GLY A 447 8.81 63.54 20.80
C GLY A 447 9.73 64.64 21.35
N LEU A 448 11.04 64.37 21.41
CA LEU A 448 12.05 65.33 21.86
C LEU A 448 12.17 66.55 20.92
N LEU A 449 12.01 66.35 19.61
CA LEU A 449 11.95 67.45 18.65
C LEU A 449 10.72 68.35 18.86
N ARG A 450 9.56 67.77 19.23
CA ARG A 450 8.35 68.55 19.55
C ARG A 450 8.48 69.36 20.83
N GLU A 451 9.20 68.85 21.84
CA GLU A 451 9.39 69.54 23.12
C GLU A 451 10.38 70.71 23.06
N ARG A 452 11.37 70.68 22.14
CA ARG A 452 12.49 71.64 22.11
C ARG A 452 12.32 72.87 21.19
N GLY A 453 11.11 73.19 20.76
CA GLY A 453 10.71 74.33 19.90
C GLY A 453 11.81 75.30 19.42
N THR A 454 12.06 75.31 18.09
CA THR A 454 12.78 76.30 17.22
C THR A 454 14.02 77.06 17.69
N ALA A 455 14.57 76.86 18.90
CA ALA A 455 15.61 77.72 19.46
C ALA A 455 17.06 77.21 19.29
N GLN A 456 17.29 75.96 18.84
CA GLN A 456 18.63 75.43 18.54
C GLN A 456 18.61 74.55 17.30
N SER A 457 19.72 74.57 16.52
CA SER A 457 19.87 73.87 15.24
C SER A 457 19.38 72.41 15.32
N PRO A 458 18.24 72.06 14.68
CA PRO A 458 17.63 70.73 14.81
C PRO A 458 18.42 69.61 14.09
N GLY A 459 19.49 69.95 13.35
CA GLY A 459 20.22 69.04 12.47
C GLY A 459 20.62 67.73 13.14
N ALA A 460 21.25 67.77 14.33
CA ALA A 460 21.74 66.56 14.99
C ALA A 460 20.65 65.58 15.45
N MET A 461 19.40 66.02 15.63
CA MET A 461 18.27 65.14 15.96
C MET A 461 17.59 64.59 14.70
N VAL A 462 17.52 65.40 13.65
CA VAL A 462 17.05 64.97 12.32
C VAL A 462 17.98 63.91 11.76
N ASP A 463 19.31 64.11 11.82
CA ASP A 463 20.32 63.13 11.40
C ASP A 463 20.15 61.79 12.12
N ARG A 464 19.80 61.81 13.42
CA ARG A 464 19.54 60.58 14.21
C ARG A 464 18.23 59.89 13.87
N ILE A 465 17.21 60.64 13.44
CA ILE A 465 15.96 60.07 12.92
C ILE A 465 16.25 59.43 11.57
N ASP A 466 17.00 60.10 10.70
CA ASP A 466 17.41 59.58 9.40
C ASP A 466 18.23 58.29 9.54
N ASP A 467 19.16 58.22 10.50
CA ASP A 467 19.92 56.99 10.81
C ASP A 467 19.00 55.84 11.29
N ALA A 468 17.99 56.15 12.11
CA ALA A 468 17.04 55.17 12.63
C ALA A 468 16.09 54.65 11.54
N VAL A 469 15.64 55.53 10.65
CA VAL A 469 14.83 55.21 9.47
C VAL A 469 15.65 54.38 8.48
N ALA A 470 16.87 54.80 8.15
CA ALA A 470 17.77 54.04 7.27
C ALA A 470 18.07 52.64 7.82
N SER A 471 18.20 52.50 9.14
CA SER A 471 18.35 51.20 9.79
C SER A 471 17.10 50.31 9.68
N LEU A 472 15.91 50.89 9.84
CA LEU A 472 14.63 50.20 9.67
C LEU A 472 14.40 49.78 8.21
N GLU A 473 14.73 50.64 7.24
CA GLU A 473 14.66 50.32 5.81
C GLU A 473 15.62 49.18 5.44
N ALA A 474 16.85 49.20 5.97
CA ALA A 474 17.81 48.12 5.76
C ALA A 474 17.32 46.78 6.35
N LEU A 475 16.70 46.82 7.53
CA LEU A 475 16.04 45.67 8.18
C LEU A 475 14.93 45.09 7.30
N LEU A 476 13.99 45.93 6.88
CA LEU A 476 12.83 45.52 6.10
C LEU A 476 13.25 44.98 4.73
N LYS A 477 14.19 45.66 4.07
CA LYS A 477 14.75 45.21 2.79
C LYS A 477 15.45 43.86 2.93
N GLY A 478 16.29 43.66 3.94
CA GLY A 478 16.96 42.39 4.18
C GLY A 478 16.00 41.23 4.44
N LEU A 479 14.89 41.49 5.14
CA LEU A 479 13.86 40.49 5.45
C LEU A 479 13.01 40.14 4.21
N LEU A 480 12.65 41.13 3.40
CA LEU A 480 11.94 40.94 2.13
C LEU A 480 12.81 40.22 1.09
N ASP A 481 14.09 40.59 0.97
CA ASP A 481 15.04 39.94 0.07
C ASP A 481 15.21 38.46 0.46
N LEU A 482 15.34 38.15 1.75
CA LEU A 482 15.39 36.78 2.25
C LEU A 482 14.11 36.01 1.95
N SER A 483 12.94 36.58 2.25
CA SER A 483 11.64 35.94 1.98
C SER A 483 11.44 35.64 0.49
N ARG A 484 11.89 36.53 -0.41
CA ARG A 484 11.78 36.35 -1.87
C ARG A 484 12.74 35.28 -2.40
N LEU A 485 13.91 35.15 -1.78
CA LEU A 485 14.87 34.09 -2.09
C LEU A 485 14.39 32.71 -1.58
N GLU A 486 13.75 32.63 -0.42
CA GLU A 486 13.20 31.38 0.13
C GLU A 486 11.97 30.85 -0.60
N SER A 487 11.10 31.74 -1.06
CA SER A 487 9.91 31.36 -1.84
C SER A 487 10.23 31.01 -3.30
N GLY A 488 11.50 31.09 -3.71
CA GLY A 488 11.94 30.84 -5.09
C GLY A 488 11.34 31.81 -6.12
N THR A 489 10.74 32.91 -5.66
CA THR A 489 9.97 33.82 -6.51
C THR A 489 10.87 34.81 -7.25
N MET A 490 12.10 35.04 -6.76
CA MET A 490 13.12 35.82 -7.44
C MET A 490 13.99 34.93 -8.33
N LYS A 491 13.80 35.02 -9.66
CA LYS A 491 14.67 34.35 -10.65
C LYS A 491 15.84 35.28 -11.01
N PRO A 492 17.12 34.85 -10.84
CA PRO A 492 18.28 35.64 -11.23
C PRO A 492 18.27 36.02 -12.71
N ARG A 493 18.64 37.25 -13.03
CA ARG A 493 18.85 37.71 -14.40
C ARG A 493 20.32 37.63 -14.74
N LEU A 494 20.74 36.51 -15.32
CA LEU A 494 22.14 36.27 -15.65
C LEU A 494 22.54 37.03 -16.92
N GLU A 495 23.59 37.83 -16.83
CA GLU A 495 24.16 38.62 -17.94
C GLU A 495 25.69 38.66 -17.89
N HIS A 496 26.32 39.21 -18.94
CA HIS A 496 27.78 39.39 -19.00
C HIS A 496 28.21 40.65 -18.25
N VAL A 497 28.68 40.48 -17.02
CA VAL A 497 29.06 41.59 -16.13
C VAL A 497 30.57 41.80 -16.17
N ALA A 498 31.01 43.00 -16.56
CA ALA A 498 32.41 43.42 -16.37
C ALA A 498 32.65 43.70 -14.88
N LEU A 499 33.70 43.11 -14.29
CA LEU A 499 33.93 43.22 -12.84
C LEU A 499 34.47 44.59 -12.41
N GLN A 500 35.14 45.34 -13.29
CA GLN A 500 35.75 46.62 -12.91
C GLN A 500 34.73 47.70 -12.54
N PRO A 501 33.68 47.99 -13.35
CA PRO A 501 32.64 48.94 -12.96
C PRO A 501 31.95 48.56 -11.65
N LEU A 502 31.74 47.26 -11.43
CA LEU A 502 31.15 46.75 -10.19
C LEU A 502 32.07 46.99 -8.97
N PHE A 503 33.38 46.78 -9.13
CA PHE A 503 34.36 47.08 -8.09
C PHE A 503 34.39 48.57 -7.79
N ASP A 504 34.32 49.43 -8.80
CA ASP A 504 34.33 50.88 -8.65
C ASP A 504 33.08 51.38 -7.92
N ALA A 505 31.91 50.82 -8.24
CA ALA A 505 30.64 51.13 -7.56
C ALA A 505 30.66 50.75 -6.06
N VAL A 506 31.06 49.53 -5.73
CA VAL A 506 31.16 49.07 -4.32
C VAL A 506 32.26 49.85 -3.57
N SER A 507 33.38 50.12 -4.24
CA SER A 507 34.48 50.92 -3.68
C SER A 507 34.03 52.34 -3.33
N ALA A 508 33.26 53.00 -4.20
CA ALA A 508 32.75 54.35 -3.94
C ALA A 508 31.87 54.40 -2.68
N HIS A 509 31.08 53.35 -2.43
CA HIS A 509 30.19 53.27 -1.26
C HIS A 509 30.96 52.99 0.05
N GLU A 510 31.88 52.03 0.05
CA GLU A 510 32.55 51.56 1.27
C GLU A 510 33.82 52.35 1.64
N ARG A 511 34.28 53.26 0.76
CA ARG A 511 35.49 54.06 1.00
C ARG A 511 35.35 54.99 2.20
N ALA A 512 34.19 55.60 2.41
CA ALA A 512 33.93 56.46 3.57
C ALA A 512 34.05 55.66 4.88
N LEU A 513 33.41 54.48 4.93
CA LEU A 513 33.48 53.58 6.09
C LEU A 513 34.91 53.13 6.40
N ALA A 514 35.70 52.81 5.38
CA ALA A 514 37.10 52.44 5.54
C ALA A 514 37.96 53.61 6.07
N GLN A 515 37.71 54.84 5.60
CA GLN A 515 38.39 56.06 6.04
C GLN A 515 38.06 56.40 7.50
N ASP A 516 36.78 56.36 7.87
CA ASP A 516 36.31 56.61 9.24
C ASP A 516 36.93 55.65 10.25
N GLN A 517 37.21 54.41 9.84
CA GLN A 517 37.83 53.38 10.69
C GLN A 517 39.36 53.31 10.57
N GLY A 518 39.98 54.15 9.73
CA GLY A 518 41.44 54.12 9.50
C GLY A 518 41.95 52.83 8.85
N LEU A 519 41.10 52.12 8.09
CA LEU A 519 41.39 50.85 7.44
C LEU A 519 41.69 51.03 5.95
N GLN A 520 42.49 50.12 5.39
CA GLN A 520 42.83 50.13 3.97
C GLN A 520 41.86 49.25 3.17
N LEU A 521 41.03 49.86 2.33
CA LEU A 521 40.23 49.15 1.34
C LEU A 521 40.98 49.11 -0.01
N ARG A 522 41.47 47.93 -0.40
CA ARG A 522 42.25 47.72 -1.63
C ARG A 522 41.47 46.88 -2.63
N TRP A 523 41.36 47.37 -3.86
CA TRP A 523 40.78 46.63 -4.98
C TRP A 523 41.89 46.33 -5.99
N ARG A 524 42.03 45.09 -6.44
CA ARG A 524 42.94 44.76 -7.55
C ARG A 524 42.22 45.03 -8.89
N PRO A 525 42.72 45.95 -9.72
CA PRO A 525 42.12 46.23 -11.02
C PRO A 525 42.06 44.97 -11.88
N THR A 526 40.98 44.81 -12.64
CA THR A 526 40.72 43.60 -13.41
C THR A 526 40.02 43.91 -14.73
N LYS A 527 40.35 43.13 -15.78
CA LYS A 527 39.63 43.17 -17.07
C LYS A 527 38.69 41.97 -17.24
N LEU A 528 38.41 41.26 -16.15
CA LEU A 528 37.63 40.03 -16.16
C LEU A 528 36.13 40.35 -16.20
N ALA A 529 35.39 39.49 -16.89
CA ALA A 529 33.94 39.47 -16.90
C ALA A 529 33.44 38.13 -16.38
N VAL A 530 32.23 38.13 -15.83
CA VAL A 530 31.54 36.94 -15.31
C VAL A 530 30.11 36.89 -15.84
N HIS A 531 29.58 35.68 -16.00
CA HIS A 531 28.18 35.46 -16.36
C HIS A 531 27.36 35.29 -15.07
N THR A 532 26.67 36.34 -14.64
CA THR A 532 26.00 36.41 -13.33
C THR A 532 24.93 37.50 -13.31
N ASP A 533 24.17 37.60 -12.21
CA ASP A 533 23.27 38.74 -11.98
C ASP A 533 24.07 39.86 -11.28
N PRO A 534 24.21 41.05 -11.88
CA PRO A 534 25.01 42.14 -11.33
C PRO A 534 24.50 42.61 -9.97
N VAL A 535 23.18 42.60 -9.75
CA VAL A 535 22.56 43.10 -8.51
C VAL A 535 22.84 42.13 -7.36
N LEU A 536 22.66 40.83 -7.60
CA LEU A 536 22.96 39.81 -6.59
C LEU A 536 24.46 39.75 -6.28
N LEU A 537 25.33 39.87 -7.29
CA LEU A 537 26.77 39.90 -7.08
C LEU A 537 27.23 41.16 -6.33
N GLU A 538 26.69 42.33 -6.66
CA GLU A 538 26.95 43.58 -5.92
C GLU A 538 26.55 43.45 -4.45
N GLN A 539 25.37 42.90 -4.20
CA GLN A 539 24.86 42.65 -2.85
C GLN A 539 25.81 41.73 -2.05
N MET A 540 26.28 40.65 -2.67
CA MET A 540 27.24 39.74 -2.05
C MET A 540 28.56 40.45 -1.73
N LEU A 541 29.09 41.24 -2.67
CA LEU A 541 30.34 41.98 -2.49
C LEU A 541 30.23 43.02 -1.39
N ARG A 542 29.16 43.81 -1.38
CA ARG A 542 28.92 44.83 -0.35
C ARG A 542 28.82 44.21 1.03
N ASN A 543 28.07 43.10 1.16
CA ASN A 543 27.97 42.38 2.43
C ASN A 543 29.31 41.82 2.89
N LEU A 544 30.11 41.23 2.01
CA LEU A 544 31.42 40.68 2.36
C LEU A 544 32.44 41.77 2.72
N VAL A 545 32.48 42.87 1.96
CA VAL A 545 33.40 43.99 2.19
C VAL A 545 33.04 44.75 3.46
N SER A 546 31.76 45.09 3.65
CA SER A 546 31.29 45.77 4.86
C SER A 546 31.53 44.91 6.11
N ASN A 547 31.33 43.59 6.02
CA ASN A 547 31.66 42.66 7.11
C ASN A 547 33.17 42.63 7.39
N GLY A 548 34.00 42.59 6.35
CA GLY A 548 35.45 42.64 6.48
C GLY A 548 35.95 43.93 7.14
N LEU A 549 35.39 45.09 6.77
CA LEU A 549 35.75 46.38 7.37
C LEU A 549 35.32 46.44 8.84
N ARG A 550 34.04 46.13 9.13
CA ARG A 550 33.47 46.20 10.47
C ARG A 550 34.18 45.33 11.52
N HIS A 551 34.73 44.19 11.10
CA HIS A 551 35.39 43.25 12.00
C HIS A 551 36.92 43.32 11.97
N SER A 552 37.50 44.29 11.26
CA SER A 552 38.95 44.57 11.23
C SER A 552 39.29 45.74 12.14
N LYS A 553 40.29 45.57 13.02
CA LYS A 553 40.79 46.65 13.90
C LYS A 553 41.96 47.44 13.29
N ARG A 554 42.78 46.78 12.49
CA ARG A 554 43.99 47.31 11.82
C ARG A 554 44.19 46.55 10.52
N GLY A 555 44.86 47.16 9.55
CA GLY A 555 45.04 46.56 8.22
C GLY A 555 43.94 46.99 7.27
N GLY A 556 43.08 46.06 6.85
CA GLY A 556 41.90 46.35 6.03
C GLY A 556 41.41 45.15 5.20
N VAL A 557 40.79 45.46 4.06
CA VAL A 557 40.13 44.50 3.16
C VAL A 557 40.73 44.56 1.76
N LEU A 558 41.00 43.40 1.16
CA LEU A 558 41.51 43.26 -0.20
C LEU A 558 40.53 42.45 -1.06
N VAL A 559 40.04 43.05 -2.14
CA VAL A 559 39.20 42.38 -3.14
C VAL A 559 40.00 42.07 -4.40
N THR A 560 39.95 40.81 -4.84
CA THR A 560 40.69 40.32 -6.01
C THR A 560 39.82 39.41 -6.87
N ALA A 561 40.10 39.36 -8.17
CA ALA A 561 39.52 38.38 -9.08
C ALA A 561 40.60 37.76 -9.96
N ARG A 562 40.61 36.44 -10.13
CA ARG A 562 41.58 35.72 -10.96
C ARG A 562 40.92 34.63 -11.79
N ARG A 563 41.41 34.42 -13.01
CA ARG A 563 40.99 33.28 -13.85
C ARG A 563 41.46 31.96 -13.25
N ARG A 564 40.63 30.93 -13.40
CA ARG A 564 40.91 29.53 -13.09
C ARG A 564 40.65 28.68 -14.34
N ALA A 565 41.00 27.39 -14.27
CA ALA A 565 40.71 26.43 -15.33
C ALA A 565 39.21 26.38 -15.66
N HIS A 566 38.85 25.89 -16.86
CA HIS A 566 37.47 25.73 -17.32
C HIS A 566 36.66 27.03 -17.42
N ASN A 567 37.32 28.15 -17.81
CA ASN A 567 36.67 29.45 -17.97
C ASN A 567 35.94 29.93 -16.71
N ARG A 568 36.52 29.70 -15.53
CA ARG A 568 35.98 30.15 -14.24
C ARG A 568 36.75 31.37 -13.72
N VAL A 569 36.08 32.23 -12.98
CA VAL A 569 36.68 33.38 -12.29
C VAL A 569 36.48 33.18 -10.79
N LEU A 570 37.59 33.13 -10.07
CA LEU A 570 37.59 33.11 -8.61
C LEU A 570 37.71 34.53 -8.10
N LEU A 571 36.62 35.04 -7.54
CA LEU A 571 36.59 36.31 -6.82
C LEU A 571 36.85 36.03 -5.34
N GLN A 572 37.76 36.79 -4.73
CA GLN A 572 38.11 36.63 -3.32
C GLN A 572 38.08 37.96 -2.58
N VAL A 573 37.46 37.96 -1.40
CA VAL A 573 37.48 39.06 -0.43
C VAL A 573 38.29 38.59 0.77
N TRP A 574 39.40 39.26 1.03
CA TRP A 574 40.30 39.00 2.14
C TRP A 574 40.15 40.10 3.18
N ASP A 575 39.94 39.74 4.44
CA ASP A 575 39.97 40.66 5.57
C ASP A 575 41.09 40.32 6.55
N THR A 576 41.39 41.27 7.42
CA THR A 576 42.39 41.14 8.50
C THR A 576 41.72 41.15 9.87
N GLY A 577 40.45 40.72 9.93
CA GLY A 577 39.62 40.75 11.12
C GLY A 577 39.95 39.67 12.15
N TYR A 578 39.08 39.52 13.14
CA TYR A 578 39.27 38.57 14.25
C TYR A 578 39.35 37.10 13.82
N GLY A 579 38.92 36.76 12.60
CA GLY A 579 38.80 35.38 12.14
C GLY A 579 37.66 34.63 12.85
N ILE A 580 37.33 33.45 12.33
CA ILE A 580 36.15 32.66 12.71
C ILE A 580 36.60 31.25 13.17
N PRO A 581 36.29 30.84 14.41
CA PRO A 581 36.57 29.50 14.93
C PRO A 581 35.96 28.38 14.09
N ALA A 582 36.63 27.23 13.97
CA ALA A 582 36.25 26.15 13.05
C ALA A 582 34.86 25.56 13.35
N ASP A 583 34.48 25.46 14.62
CA ASP A 583 33.18 25.04 15.12
C ASP A 583 32.04 26.02 14.77
N GLN A 584 32.38 27.29 14.49
CA GLN A 584 31.41 28.35 14.20
C GLN A 584 31.31 28.70 12.71
N GLN A 585 32.22 28.20 11.86
CA GLN A 585 32.27 28.54 10.43
C GLN A 585 31.02 28.11 9.63
N ALA A 586 30.30 27.08 10.07
CA ALA A 586 29.01 26.72 9.46
C ALA A 586 27.88 27.65 9.95
N ALA A 587 27.86 27.95 11.24
CA ALA A 587 26.82 28.73 11.91
C ALA A 587 26.83 30.21 11.52
N VAL A 588 27.97 30.80 11.16
CA VAL A 588 28.03 32.22 10.71
C VAL A 588 27.24 32.53 9.43
N PHE A 589 26.81 31.50 8.71
CA PHE A 589 25.90 31.65 7.56
C PHE A 589 24.43 31.43 7.91
N GLU A 590 24.11 31.08 9.16
CA GLU A 590 22.75 31.04 9.68
C GLU A 590 22.27 32.45 10.03
N GLU A 591 20.96 32.64 10.00
CA GLU A 591 20.33 33.94 10.17
C GLU A 591 20.49 34.46 11.61
N PHE A 592 20.80 35.75 11.75
CA PHE A 592 20.94 36.44 13.04
C PHE A 592 22.02 35.88 13.98
N VAL A 593 22.93 35.03 13.48
CA VAL A 593 24.08 34.55 14.23
C VAL A 593 25.14 35.65 14.29
N GLN A 594 25.52 36.05 15.51
CA GLN A 594 26.60 36.99 15.78
C GLN A 594 27.55 36.41 16.81
N LEU A 595 28.84 36.41 16.51
CA LEU A 595 29.88 35.94 17.41
C LEU A 595 30.24 37.04 18.41
N ASP A 596 30.34 36.70 19.70
CA ASP A 596 30.74 37.59 20.81
C ASP A 596 29.96 38.92 20.93
N ASN A 597 28.62 38.85 20.84
CA ASN A 597 27.72 40.00 21.07
C ASN A 597 26.58 39.70 22.07
N PRO A 598 26.87 39.46 23.36
CA PRO A 598 25.85 39.15 24.38
C PRO A 598 24.84 40.29 24.62
N ALA A 599 25.17 41.53 24.23
CA ALA A 599 24.33 42.73 24.44
C ALA A 599 23.62 43.25 23.16
N ARG A 600 23.75 42.58 22.01
CA ARG A 600 23.18 42.99 20.70
C ARG A 600 23.42 44.48 20.38
N GLU A 601 24.68 44.92 20.45
CA GLU A 601 25.06 46.30 20.09
C GLU A 601 24.66 46.64 18.65
N ARG A 602 23.79 47.65 18.45
CA ARG A 602 23.24 48.07 17.14
C ARG A 602 24.32 48.43 16.10
N ALA A 603 25.48 48.92 16.54
CA ALA A 603 26.59 49.27 15.66
C ALA A 603 27.22 48.05 14.93
N ARG A 604 26.94 46.82 15.36
CA ARG A 604 27.52 45.60 14.78
C ARG A 604 26.70 44.97 13.63
N GLY A 605 25.56 45.55 13.28
CA GLY A 605 24.69 45.05 12.20
C GLY A 605 23.73 43.95 12.68
N LEU A 606 23.00 43.31 11.76
CA LEU A 606 21.84 42.45 12.09
C LEU A 606 22.12 40.95 12.00
N GLY A 607 23.33 40.54 11.60
CA GLY A 607 23.66 39.12 11.39
C GLY A 607 23.02 38.49 10.14
N LEU A 608 22.41 39.29 9.25
CA LEU A 608 21.80 38.80 8.00
C LEU A 608 22.78 38.78 6.82
N GLY A 609 23.89 39.52 6.88
CA GLY A 609 24.77 39.74 5.72
C GLY A 609 25.32 38.46 5.10
N LEU A 610 25.84 37.54 5.92
CA LEU A 610 26.40 36.27 5.44
C LEU A 610 25.31 35.25 5.04
N ALA A 611 24.15 35.26 5.70
CA ALA A 611 23.00 34.46 5.29
C ALA A 611 22.52 34.88 3.89
N ILE A 612 22.44 36.19 3.61
CA ILE A 612 22.14 36.72 2.26
C ILE A 612 23.20 36.27 1.26
N VAL A 613 24.49 36.32 1.61
CA VAL A 613 25.57 35.84 0.72
C VAL A 613 25.39 34.35 0.39
N LYS A 614 25.05 33.51 1.36
CA LYS A 614 24.79 32.07 1.13
C LYS A 614 23.59 31.84 0.23
N ARG A 615 22.48 32.57 0.44
CA ARG A 615 21.27 32.46 -0.39
C ARG A 615 21.48 32.98 -1.81
N CYS A 616 22.16 34.11 -1.99
CA CYS A 616 22.54 34.61 -3.31
C CYS A 616 23.48 33.63 -4.03
N ALA A 617 24.43 33.00 -3.33
CA ALA A 617 25.29 31.99 -3.93
C ALA A 617 24.50 30.74 -4.39
N GLN A 618 23.52 30.31 -3.60
CA GLN A 618 22.60 29.23 -3.98
C GLN A 618 21.75 29.61 -5.20
N ALA A 619 21.18 30.82 -5.23
CA ALA A 619 20.37 31.31 -6.33
C ALA A 619 21.19 31.47 -7.63
N LEU A 620 22.43 31.95 -7.53
CA LEU A 620 23.37 32.08 -8.66
C LEU A 620 24.06 30.77 -9.03
N GLU A 621 23.79 29.68 -8.30
CA GLU A 621 24.48 28.39 -8.44
C GLU A 621 26.02 28.54 -8.44
N CYS A 622 26.54 29.47 -7.64
CA CYS A 622 27.96 29.79 -7.56
C CYS A 622 28.62 29.21 -6.30
N GLY A 623 29.88 28.81 -6.43
CA GLY A 623 30.59 28.15 -5.33
C GLY A 623 31.05 29.17 -4.29
N LEU A 624 30.50 29.12 -3.07
CA LEU A 624 30.94 29.92 -1.91
C LEU A 624 31.84 29.09 -1.00
N ARG A 625 33.04 29.60 -0.69
CA ARG A 625 33.99 29.00 0.26
C ARG A 625 34.51 30.01 1.27
N LEU A 626 34.59 29.59 2.54
CA LEU A 626 35.20 30.34 3.63
C LEU A 626 36.51 29.68 4.05
N GLN A 627 37.56 30.47 4.21
CA GLN A 627 38.79 30.07 4.89
C GLN A 627 39.09 31.13 5.95
N SER A 628 39.07 30.75 7.22
CA SER A 628 39.31 31.69 8.31
C SER A 628 40.19 31.07 9.39
N ARG A 629 41.00 31.92 10.04
CA ARG A 629 41.84 31.53 11.17
C ARG A 629 41.67 32.58 12.28
N PRO A 630 41.33 32.18 13.52
CA PRO A 630 41.24 33.11 14.64
C PRO A 630 42.52 33.96 14.77
N GLY A 631 42.32 35.27 14.95
CA GLY A 631 43.36 36.30 15.02
C GLY A 631 44.09 36.64 13.71
N ARG A 632 43.73 36.03 12.58
CA ARG A 632 44.42 36.22 11.28
C ARG A 632 43.52 36.66 10.13
N GLY A 633 42.22 36.89 10.37
CA GLY A 633 41.25 37.29 9.36
C GLY A 633 40.60 36.14 8.59
N SER A 634 39.77 36.49 7.62
CA SER A 634 39.02 35.54 6.79
C SER A 634 39.20 35.80 5.29
N CYS A 635 38.95 34.77 4.49
CA CYS A 635 38.91 34.82 3.04
C CYS A 635 37.63 34.15 2.55
N PHE A 636 36.78 34.95 1.90
CA PHE A 636 35.57 34.49 1.23
C PHE A 636 35.85 34.38 -0.26
N SER A 637 35.56 33.23 -0.85
CA SER A 637 35.82 32.94 -2.26
C SER A 637 34.52 32.59 -2.98
N LEU A 638 34.24 33.31 -4.07
CA LEU A 638 33.13 33.07 -4.99
C LEU A 638 33.67 32.53 -6.31
N ASP A 639 33.14 31.40 -6.75
CA ASP A 639 33.51 30.75 -8.00
C ASP A 639 32.41 30.93 -9.05
N LEU A 640 32.69 31.77 -10.05
CA LEU A 640 31.75 32.27 -11.04
C LEU A 640 32.13 31.82 -12.47
N PRO A 641 31.17 31.57 -13.37
CA PRO A 641 31.48 31.37 -14.79
C PRO A 641 32.06 32.65 -15.40
N GLY A 642 33.15 32.54 -16.14
CA GLY A 642 33.77 33.65 -16.86
C GLY A 642 33.01 34.01 -18.13
N ALA A 643 32.93 35.29 -18.45
CA ALA A 643 32.26 35.82 -19.64
C ALA A 643 33.24 36.68 -20.48
N ARG A 644 32.82 37.01 -21.71
CA ARG A 644 33.48 37.99 -22.58
C ARG A 644 32.64 39.27 -22.61
N VAL A 645 33.26 40.42 -22.34
CA VAL A 645 32.61 41.73 -22.25
C VAL A 645 32.19 42.22 -23.66
N PRO A 646 30.94 42.70 -23.86
CA PRO A 646 30.63 43.66 -24.93
C PRO A 646 31.06 45.06 -24.49
N GLN A 647 31.79 45.79 -25.34
CA GLN A 647 32.21 47.17 -25.10
C GLN A 647 30.97 48.09 -25.01
N ALA A 648 30.80 48.80 -23.90
CA ALA A 648 29.80 49.86 -23.74
C ALA A 648 30.50 51.18 -23.34
N GLU A 649 30.09 52.26 -23.99
CA GLU A 649 30.62 53.62 -23.84
C GLU A 649 30.22 54.26 -22.51
N ALA A 650 31.11 55.05 -21.93
CA ALA A 650 30.90 55.77 -20.67
C ALA A 650 30.14 57.09 -20.89
N PRO A 651 29.15 57.45 -20.04
CA PRO A 651 28.58 58.79 -20.06
C PRO A 651 29.47 59.80 -19.31
N SER A 652 29.59 60.99 -19.90
CA SER A 652 30.35 62.14 -19.40
C SER A 652 29.63 62.87 -18.26
N ALA A 653 30.39 63.36 -17.28
CA ALA A 653 29.91 64.18 -16.17
C ALA A 653 29.67 65.63 -16.61
N ALA A 654 28.49 66.17 -16.31
CA ALA A 654 28.17 67.59 -16.48
C ALA A 654 27.88 68.26 -15.12
N THR A 655 28.37 69.49 -14.99
CA THR A 655 28.46 70.35 -13.81
C THR A 655 27.12 70.98 -13.41
N ARG A 656 26.95 71.27 -12.11
CA ARG A 656 25.79 71.95 -11.48
C ARG A 656 25.31 73.20 -12.23
N ARG A 657 24.07 73.16 -12.68
CA ARG A 657 23.09 74.26 -12.70
C ARG A 657 21.81 73.74 -12.05
N GLU A 658 20.95 74.62 -11.52
CA GLU A 658 19.61 74.26 -11.03
C GLU A 658 18.91 73.42 -12.10
N PRO A 659 18.74 72.11 -11.87
CA PRO A 659 18.58 71.15 -12.97
C PRO A 659 17.21 71.23 -13.64
N LEU A 660 16.23 71.88 -12.99
CA LEU A 660 14.85 72.01 -13.48
C LEU A 660 14.42 73.49 -13.57
N ALA A 661 15.38 74.44 -13.63
CA ALA A 661 15.06 75.86 -13.70
C ALA A 661 14.16 76.17 -14.91
N GLY A 662 13.00 76.77 -14.66
CA GLY A 662 12.02 77.15 -15.68
C GLY A 662 11.09 76.02 -16.13
N TRP A 663 11.10 74.86 -15.47
CA TRP A 663 10.19 73.75 -15.76
C TRP A 663 8.88 73.89 -14.99
N HIS A 664 7.77 73.46 -15.59
CA HIS A 664 6.48 73.26 -14.91
C HIS A 664 6.17 71.76 -14.75
N VAL A 665 6.10 71.28 -13.52
CA VAL A 665 5.90 69.86 -13.19
C VAL A 665 4.55 69.63 -12.53
N ILE A 666 3.75 68.73 -13.09
CA ILE A 666 2.49 68.26 -12.50
C ILE A 666 2.80 67.07 -11.58
N VAL A 667 2.40 67.13 -10.31
CA VAL A 667 2.55 66.03 -9.34
C VAL A 667 1.16 65.53 -8.92
N VAL A 668 0.91 64.23 -9.10
CA VAL A 668 -0.34 63.57 -8.68
C VAL A 668 -0.02 62.46 -7.68
N GLU A 669 -0.35 62.67 -6.42
CA GLU A 669 -0.01 61.79 -5.29
C GLU A 669 -1.13 61.88 -4.26
N ASP A 670 -1.66 60.75 -3.77
CA ASP A 670 -2.80 60.75 -2.84
C ASP A 670 -2.35 61.00 -1.39
N ASP A 671 -1.17 60.49 -1.00
CA ASP A 671 -0.58 60.72 0.33
C ASP A 671 -0.13 62.19 0.50
N PRO A 672 -0.73 62.95 1.43
CA PRO A 672 -0.44 64.38 1.60
C PRO A 672 1.00 64.65 2.07
N ALA A 673 1.61 63.74 2.83
CA ALA A 673 2.99 63.90 3.31
C ALA A 673 4.01 63.64 2.18
N VAL A 674 3.76 62.63 1.35
CA VAL A 674 4.60 62.34 0.18
C VAL A 674 4.46 63.43 -0.88
N ARG A 675 3.25 63.90 -1.13
CA ARG A 675 2.97 64.99 -2.09
C ARG A 675 3.69 66.28 -1.70
N GLU A 676 3.60 66.67 -0.43
CA GLU A 676 4.29 67.86 0.08
C GLU A 676 5.83 67.72 0.00
N ALA A 677 6.37 66.54 0.33
CA ALA A 677 7.80 66.29 0.22
C ALA A 677 8.31 66.36 -1.23
N MET A 678 7.55 65.80 -2.19
CA MET A 678 7.86 65.89 -3.61
C MET A 678 7.79 67.34 -4.11
N ARG A 679 6.73 68.08 -3.75
CA ARG A 679 6.55 69.49 -4.10
C ARG A 679 7.75 70.32 -3.62
N LEU A 680 8.06 70.27 -2.33
CA LEU A 680 9.19 71.01 -1.74
C LEU A 680 10.52 70.68 -2.43
N ARG A 681 10.76 69.40 -2.74
CA ARG A 681 12.03 68.98 -3.35
C ARG A 681 12.16 69.42 -4.80
N ILE A 682 11.11 69.27 -5.59
CA ILE A 682 11.10 69.64 -7.02
C ILE A 682 11.16 71.16 -7.17
N THR A 683 10.46 71.92 -6.31
CA THR A 683 10.58 73.38 -6.24
C THR A 683 11.99 73.82 -5.87
N HIS A 684 12.65 73.14 -4.93
CA HIS A 684 14.05 73.44 -4.59
C HIS A 684 15.04 73.21 -5.76
N TRP A 685 14.67 72.42 -6.77
CA TRP A 685 15.47 72.23 -7.99
C TRP A 685 15.17 73.25 -9.10
N GLY A 686 14.29 74.23 -8.84
CA GLY A 686 14.02 75.36 -9.73
C GLY A 686 12.74 75.24 -10.57
N ALA A 687 11.92 74.21 -10.35
CA ALA A 687 10.68 74.00 -11.11
C ALA A 687 9.45 74.58 -10.40
N GLU A 688 8.48 75.07 -11.17
CA GLU A 688 7.13 75.34 -10.69
C GLU A 688 6.35 74.03 -10.58
N VAL A 689 5.67 73.78 -9.45
CA VAL A 689 4.96 72.53 -9.21
C VAL A 689 3.47 72.80 -9.05
N THR A 690 2.63 72.10 -9.80
CA THR A 690 1.18 72.05 -9.57
C THR A 690 0.79 70.67 -9.07
N GLU A 691 0.15 70.63 -7.91
CA GLU A 691 -0.14 69.41 -7.18
C GLU A 691 -1.62 69.00 -7.26
N PHE A 692 -1.86 67.70 -7.32
CA PHE A 692 -3.20 67.10 -7.30
C PHE A 692 -3.21 65.87 -6.40
N ASP A 693 -4.33 65.60 -5.75
CA ASP A 693 -4.55 64.44 -4.87
C ASP A 693 -5.18 63.24 -5.61
N GLY A 694 -5.58 63.42 -6.86
CA GLY A 694 -6.18 62.38 -7.68
C GLY A 694 -6.66 62.88 -9.05
N LEU A 695 -7.35 62.00 -9.78
CA LEU A 695 -7.75 62.25 -11.17
C LEU A 695 -8.79 63.37 -11.30
N ALA A 696 -9.71 63.49 -10.35
CA ALA A 696 -10.82 64.45 -10.45
C ALA A 696 -10.34 65.91 -10.44
N GLY A 697 -9.44 66.26 -9.52
CA GLY A 697 -8.85 67.61 -9.45
C GLY A 697 -8.00 67.94 -10.67
N LEU A 698 -7.22 66.96 -11.15
CA LEU A 698 -6.45 67.12 -12.38
C LEU A 698 -7.34 67.35 -13.61
N GLN A 699 -8.43 66.59 -13.74
CA GLN A 699 -9.37 66.73 -14.85
C GLN A 699 -10.00 68.12 -14.88
N GLN A 700 -10.46 68.61 -13.73
CA GLN A 700 -11.05 69.95 -13.61
C GLN A 700 -10.05 71.06 -14.01
N ALA A 701 -8.78 70.93 -13.63
CA ALA A 701 -7.73 71.88 -13.99
C ALA A 701 -7.37 71.84 -15.50
N LEU A 702 -7.39 70.65 -16.11
CA LEU A 702 -7.19 70.48 -17.56
C LEU A 702 -8.35 71.06 -18.38
N ASP A 703 -9.59 70.90 -17.91
CA ASP A 703 -10.79 71.43 -18.59
C ASP A 703 -10.84 72.96 -18.55
N ALA A 704 -10.40 73.55 -17.44
CA ALA A 704 -10.29 75.00 -17.26
C ALA A 704 -9.09 75.63 -17.98
N GLY A 705 -8.18 74.84 -18.56
CA GLY A 705 -7.01 75.33 -19.31
C GLY A 705 -5.87 75.87 -18.44
N HIS A 706 -5.89 75.62 -17.13
CA HIS A 706 -4.92 76.17 -16.15
C HIS A 706 -3.54 75.47 -16.17
N LEU A 707 -3.36 74.45 -17.00
CA LEU A 707 -2.15 73.61 -17.03
C LEU A 707 -1.38 73.73 -18.37
N ALA A 708 -1.62 74.80 -19.13
CA ALA A 708 -0.91 75.04 -20.38
C ALA A 708 0.59 75.28 -20.11
N GLY A 709 1.45 74.45 -20.72
CA GLY A 709 2.92 74.58 -20.61
C GLY A 709 3.64 73.59 -19.68
N ALA A 710 2.98 72.52 -19.20
CA ALA A 710 3.64 71.53 -18.37
C ALA A 710 4.74 70.74 -19.10
N ASP A 711 5.93 70.66 -18.50
CA ASP A 711 7.12 69.99 -19.03
C ASP A 711 7.23 68.52 -18.58
N LEU A 712 6.59 68.14 -17.46
CA LEU A 712 6.64 66.79 -16.91
C LEU A 712 5.42 66.46 -16.04
N VAL A 713 4.98 65.20 -16.09
CA VAL A 713 4.00 64.64 -15.15
C VAL A 713 4.66 63.59 -14.26
N VAL A 714 4.55 63.74 -12.94
CA VAL A 714 4.96 62.73 -11.95
C VAL A 714 3.69 62.23 -11.26
N SER A 715 3.41 60.93 -11.33
CA SER A 715 2.15 60.38 -10.82
C SER A 715 2.35 59.09 -10.04
N ASP A 716 1.65 58.93 -8.90
CA ASP A 716 1.53 57.63 -8.25
C ASP A 716 0.73 56.67 -9.16
N ASN A 717 1.17 55.41 -9.21
CA ASN A 717 0.49 54.33 -9.88
C ASN A 717 -0.86 53.96 -9.23
N ARG A 718 -1.04 54.17 -7.92
CA ARG A 718 -2.31 53.93 -7.21
C ARG A 718 -2.90 55.26 -6.74
N LEU A 719 -3.99 55.69 -7.36
CA LEU A 719 -4.70 56.91 -7.00
C LEU A 719 -6.19 56.64 -6.79
N ALA A 720 -6.87 57.51 -6.06
CA ALA A 720 -8.33 57.46 -5.98
C ALA A 720 -8.95 57.72 -7.37
N GLY A 721 -9.65 56.72 -7.91
CA GLY A 721 -10.33 56.80 -9.21
C GLY A 721 -9.51 56.37 -10.43
N GLY A 722 -8.27 55.89 -10.27
CA GLY A 722 -7.44 55.41 -11.38
C GLY A 722 -5.98 55.19 -11.00
N GLY A 723 -5.10 55.08 -11.99
CA GLY A 723 -3.65 54.99 -11.80
C GLY A 723 -2.89 55.93 -12.73
N ALA A 724 -1.56 55.88 -12.63
CA ALA A 724 -0.68 56.78 -13.38
C ALA A 724 -0.90 56.71 -14.90
N ALA A 725 -1.26 55.55 -15.46
CA ALA A 725 -1.53 55.42 -16.89
C ALA A 725 -2.72 56.29 -17.35
N GLN A 726 -3.80 56.34 -16.55
CA GLN A 726 -4.95 57.21 -16.84
C GLN A 726 -4.60 58.69 -16.69
N VAL A 727 -3.80 59.05 -15.68
CA VAL A 727 -3.29 60.41 -15.47
C VAL A 727 -2.49 60.87 -16.69
N VAL A 728 -1.51 60.06 -17.12
CA VAL A 728 -0.66 60.36 -18.28
C VAL A 728 -1.49 60.46 -19.56
N GLN A 729 -2.44 59.55 -19.76
CA GLN A 729 -3.33 59.60 -20.93
C GLN A 729 -4.19 60.87 -20.94
N MET A 730 -4.71 61.29 -19.78
CA MET A 730 -5.57 62.46 -19.64
C MET A 730 -4.79 63.76 -19.91
N VAL A 731 -3.58 63.87 -19.38
CA VAL A 731 -2.70 65.02 -19.64
C VAL A 731 -2.32 65.06 -21.13
N ARG A 732 -1.91 63.92 -21.72
CA ARG A 732 -1.46 63.87 -23.12
C ARG A 732 -2.55 64.20 -24.13
N ARG A 733 -3.81 63.83 -23.85
CA ARG A 733 -4.96 64.20 -24.70
C ARG A 733 -5.18 65.71 -24.80
N ARG A 734 -4.81 66.47 -23.77
CA ARG A 734 -5.09 67.91 -23.69
C ARG A 734 -3.87 68.78 -23.98
N LEU A 735 -2.69 68.38 -23.53
CA LEU A 735 -1.44 69.14 -23.62
C LEU A 735 -0.45 68.61 -24.67
N GLY A 736 -0.74 67.48 -25.32
CA GLY A 736 0.17 66.84 -26.27
C GLY A 736 1.19 65.91 -25.60
N ALA A 737 2.29 65.62 -26.27
CA ALA A 737 3.24 64.59 -25.86
C ALA A 737 4.14 65.04 -24.68
N VAL A 738 3.56 65.12 -23.48
CA VAL A 738 4.28 65.47 -22.24
C VAL A 738 4.99 64.22 -21.68
N PRO A 739 6.28 64.31 -21.30
CA PRO A 739 7.00 63.27 -20.56
C PRO A 739 6.31 62.90 -19.24
N ALA A 740 6.46 61.65 -18.81
CA ALA A 740 5.84 61.19 -17.57
C ALA A 740 6.75 60.24 -16.77
N LEU A 741 6.66 60.33 -15.44
CA LEU A 741 7.31 59.45 -14.48
C LEU A 741 6.25 58.83 -13.57
N VAL A 742 6.22 57.50 -13.52
CA VAL A 742 5.34 56.75 -12.62
C VAL A 742 6.07 56.44 -11.33
N VAL A 743 5.48 56.75 -10.20
CA VAL A 743 5.99 56.40 -8.87
C VAL A 743 5.12 55.29 -8.28
N THR A 744 5.68 54.23 -7.71
CA THR A 744 4.87 53.11 -7.17
C THR A 744 5.48 52.48 -5.93
N GLY A 745 4.65 52.20 -4.91
CA GLY A 745 5.00 51.34 -3.77
C GLY A 745 4.67 49.85 -3.98
N ASP A 746 3.97 49.51 -5.06
CA ASP A 746 3.59 48.13 -5.35
C ASP A 746 4.76 47.34 -5.93
N THR A 747 5.11 46.24 -5.26
CA THR A 747 6.22 45.38 -5.65
C THR A 747 5.76 44.01 -6.16
N SER A 748 4.47 43.85 -6.43
CA SER A 748 3.92 42.60 -6.98
C SER A 748 4.44 42.35 -8.41
N PRO A 749 4.80 41.09 -8.76
CA PRO A 749 5.34 40.77 -10.08
C PRO A 749 4.39 41.12 -11.24
N GLN A 750 3.09 41.05 -10.99
CA GLN A 750 2.04 41.36 -11.96
C GLN A 750 2.06 42.86 -12.30
N VAL A 751 2.06 43.74 -11.29
CA VAL A 751 2.08 45.20 -11.49
C VAL A 751 3.38 45.68 -12.13
N ILE A 752 4.53 45.10 -11.73
CA ILE A 752 5.84 45.40 -12.35
C ILE A 752 5.83 45.04 -13.85
N SER A 753 5.24 43.90 -14.22
CA SER A 753 5.15 43.48 -15.62
C SER A 753 4.23 44.39 -16.45
N THR A 754 3.10 44.82 -15.88
CA THR A 754 2.16 45.74 -16.52
C THR A 754 2.78 47.11 -16.74
N LEU A 755 3.52 47.62 -15.75
CA LEU A 755 4.21 48.91 -15.85
C LEU A 755 5.36 48.86 -16.85
N ALA A 756 6.15 47.79 -16.87
CA ALA A 756 7.20 47.62 -17.88
C ALA A 756 6.64 47.56 -19.32
N ALA A 757 5.46 46.94 -19.50
CA ALA A 757 4.78 46.88 -20.80
C ALA A 757 4.20 48.24 -21.25
N SER A 758 3.98 49.18 -20.32
CA SER A 758 3.44 50.51 -20.64
C SER A 758 4.46 51.44 -21.29
N GLY A 759 5.76 51.09 -21.25
CA GLY A 759 6.85 51.93 -21.79
C GLY A 759 7.14 53.21 -20.99
N LEU A 760 6.44 53.44 -19.88
CA LEU A 760 6.66 54.61 -19.02
C LEU A 760 7.84 54.37 -18.05
N PRO A 761 8.68 55.39 -17.80
CA PRO A 761 9.66 55.36 -16.72
C PRO A 761 9.00 55.14 -15.35
N VAL A 762 9.57 54.24 -14.53
CA VAL A 762 9.02 53.87 -13.21
C VAL A 762 10.06 54.05 -12.11
N LEU A 763 9.66 54.68 -11.01
CA LEU A 763 10.43 54.83 -9.77
C LEU A 763 9.71 54.10 -8.61
N HIS A 764 10.42 53.24 -7.90
CA HIS A 764 9.85 52.45 -6.79
C HIS A 764 10.04 53.14 -5.44
N LYS A 765 8.98 53.24 -4.63
CA LYS A 765 9.03 53.64 -3.21
C LYS A 765 9.57 52.48 -2.35
N PRO A 766 10.44 52.72 -1.34
CA PRO A 766 11.07 54.00 -1.00
C PRO A 766 12.25 54.32 -1.92
N PHE A 767 12.42 55.60 -2.25
CA PHE A 767 13.51 56.12 -3.08
C PHE A 767 14.20 57.31 -2.41
N ARG A 768 15.47 57.52 -2.74
CA ARG A 768 16.25 58.67 -2.26
C ARG A 768 16.05 59.90 -3.13
N THR A 769 16.39 61.06 -2.58
CA THR A 769 16.27 62.36 -3.26
C THR A 769 17.03 62.38 -4.61
N GLU A 770 18.22 61.78 -4.67
CA GLU A 770 19.02 61.72 -5.89
C GLU A 770 18.39 60.82 -6.97
N GLN A 771 17.73 59.74 -6.56
CA GLN A 771 17.07 58.80 -7.47
C GLN A 771 15.85 59.44 -8.13
N LEU A 772 15.11 60.27 -7.39
CA LEU A 772 14.01 61.06 -7.95
C LEU A 772 14.52 62.04 -9.02
N LEU A 773 15.60 62.77 -8.77
CA LEU A 773 16.18 63.70 -9.75
C LEU A 773 16.68 62.97 -11.01
N SER A 774 17.39 61.85 -10.84
CA SER A 774 17.85 61.04 -11.98
C SER A 774 16.69 60.46 -12.78
N ALA A 775 15.62 60.01 -12.12
CA ALA A 775 14.43 59.49 -12.79
C ALA A 775 13.68 60.58 -13.56
N ILE A 776 13.58 61.78 -12.99
CA ILE A 776 13.02 62.97 -13.67
C ILE A 776 13.84 63.32 -14.92
N ALA A 777 15.18 63.39 -14.79
CA ALA A 777 16.06 63.69 -15.92
C ALA A 777 16.01 62.61 -17.01
N ALA A 778 15.88 61.34 -16.64
CA ALA A 778 15.74 60.24 -17.59
C ALA A 778 14.38 60.26 -18.30
N ALA A 779 13.29 60.58 -17.58
CA ALA A 779 11.96 60.70 -18.16
C ALA A 779 11.89 61.89 -19.14
N ALA A 780 12.55 63.00 -18.81
CA ALA A 780 12.68 64.17 -19.66
C ALA A 780 13.45 63.92 -20.98
N ALA A 781 14.46 63.05 -20.96
CA ALA A 781 15.30 62.74 -22.12
C ALA A 781 14.70 61.68 -23.06
N ALA A 782 13.67 60.95 -22.62
CA ALA A 782 12.99 59.96 -23.45
C ALA A 782 12.05 60.66 -24.46
N PRO A 783 12.05 60.26 -25.75
CA PRO A 783 11.09 60.81 -26.71
C PRO A 783 9.68 60.52 -26.22
N ALA A 784 8.82 61.54 -26.22
CA ALA A 784 7.43 61.38 -25.83
C ALA A 784 6.71 60.49 -26.86
N ALA A 785 6.63 59.19 -26.56
CA ALA A 785 5.97 58.17 -27.38
C ALA A 785 4.44 58.33 -27.37
#